data_AF-A0A0F0IJ12-F1
#
_entry.id   AF-A0A0F0IJ12-F1
#
_cell.length_a   1.000
_cell.length_b   1.000
_cell.length_c   1.000
_cell.angle_alpha   90.00
_cell.angle_beta   90.00
_cell.angle_gamma   90.00
#
_symmetry.space_group_name_H-M   'P 1'
#
loop_
_entity.id
_entity.type
_entity.pdbx_description
1 polymer ?
#
loop_
_entity_poly.entity_id
_entity_poly.type
_entity_poly.pdbx_seq_one_letter_code
_entity_poly.pdbx_strand_id
1 'polypeptide(L)'
;MDCHNHPQELSHLGVDVIDIRSSCGTATGKSLKEEILDSIRGGGDKHCVVEESGGLLEWSRSIPTGILYEGCGIDLYENITRDPSYYLYRDELSIFQEYSHEIAMLLLGTAATRKGTKRISSSRHAKNIHLSLVDLGAGRLDKSSCLLNGICRQIELDQTLMKGSRAISTTYCAVDLQYEQLQSRIEQLLREKPDLVNGRLEAQPHSGVSVRGVCGSYYDAMEFLRDGGLVDDSSRTPIYLHNTQFRKCLMWLGSSFTNLKPVQAAKFLRQFTQEGVLQTGDFMLIGIDRCRDVEKVTAAYSDTSERWQQYIYNGLYTAAHTVGDESLAKDWTYVARWDAEEGRHVRFVRSDRHRTVLPDIEISAGEHVLLAQSYKYTRQDARGVFDMSGLTVRYDTPALEIRQAKPFMTGNQEAKLARRRAKNREAQRRHREATKAKLAELERLRPQVDSKNTFLPSSPYQAAWGLNETPSESPPASLDFQDFDFALPTNEENSVLDPHQWYSLGESLPPNTSGDYIGTTASSVDETSRRHRAKLTPQNQPHTRSKSSGRSALHLAAASGNIECVRALLTHNADMNATDALGRTPLHACAAAGNTADHVSVVQMLIENGASPTLKDHTGMGPLHIAAERGNDLVLEALIRIGVDVNAL
;
A
#
# COMPACT_ATOMS: atom_id res chain seq x y z
N MET A 1 -35.08 -17.48 2.65
CA MET A 1 -35.62 -16.73 3.80
C MET A 1 -34.93 -15.38 3.77
N ASP A 2 -35.74 -14.32 3.86
CA ASP A 2 -35.42 -12.96 3.44
C ASP A 2 -34.17 -12.35 4.10
N CYS A 3 -33.28 -11.82 3.26
CA CYS A 3 -32.02 -11.16 3.60
C CYS A 3 -32.16 -9.63 3.67
N HIS A 4 -33.21 -9.16 4.35
CA HIS A 4 -33.38 -7.76 4.72
C HIS A 4 -33.67 -7.65 6.22
N ASN A 5 -32.61 -7.66 7.01
CA ASN A 5 -32.56 -6.99 8.31
C ASN A 5 -31.10 -6.85 8.72
N HIS A 6 -30.58 -5.63 8.63
CA HIS A 6 -29.36 -5.21 9.30
C HIS A 6 -29.45 -5.50 10.80
N PRO A 7 -28.45 -6.14 11.42
CA PRO A 7 -28.21 -5.97 12.84
C PRO A 7 -27.32 -4.73 13.01
N GLN A 8 -27.96 -3.58 13.27
CA GLN A 8 -27.37 -2.62 14.20
C GLN A 8 -27.30 -3.30 15.58
N GLU A 9 -26.23 -2.99 16.32
CA GLU A 9 -25.87 -3.51 17.66
C GLU A 9 -24.98 -4.76 17.68
N LEU A 10 -23.66 -4.51 17.69
CA LEU A 10 -22.65 -5.17 18.54
C LEU A 10 -21.29 -4.45 18.37
N SER A 11 -21.19 -3.21 18.86
CA SER A 11 -19.93 -2.46 18.90
C SER A 11 -19.46 -2.24 20.35
N HIS A 12 -18.94 -3.28 20.98
CA HIS A 12 -18.32 -3.14 22.32
C HIS A 12 -16.79 -2.94 22.27
N LEU A 13 -16.17 -2.93 21.08
CA LEU A 13 -14.72 -2.69 20.90
C LEU A 13 -14.36 -1.65 19.83
N GLY A 14 -15.34 -0.99 19.20
CA GLY A 14 -15.07 0.07 18.20
C GLY A 14 -14.39 -0.40 16.92
N VAL A 15 -14.58 -1.66 16.51
CA VAL A 15 -14.01 -2.19 15.26
C VAL A 15 -14.78 -1.62 14.07
N ASP A 16 -14.10 -0.85 13.23
CA ASP A 16 -14.63 -0.33 11.96
C ASP A 16 -14.26 -1.31 10.83
N VAL A 17 -15.26 -2.07 10.35
CA VAL A 17 -15.15 -2.87 9.13
C VAL A 17 -15.95 -2.19 8.04
N ILE A 18 -15.25 -1.71 7.01
CA ILE A 18 -15.85 -1.01 5.88
C ILE A 18 -16.21 -2.04 4.81
N ASP A 19 -17.47 -2.13 4.41
CA ASP A 19 -17.88 -2.97 3.29
C ASP A 19 -17.82 -2.17 1.98
N ILE A 20 -16.95 -2.59 1.08
CA ILE A 20 -16.66 -1.93 -0.20
C ILE A 20 -17.03 -2.82 -1.41
N ARG A 21 -17.72 -3.95 -1.19
CA ARG A 21 -18.04 -4.88 -2.27
C ARG A 21 -18.90 -4.22 -3.35
N SER A 22 -18.40 -4.20 -4.57
CA SER A 22 -19.17 -3.78 -5.75
C SER A 22 -20.13 -4.89 -6.22
N SER A 23 -21.16 -4.54 -6.99
CA SER A 23 -22.14 -5.50 -7.53
C SER A 23 -21.57 -6.46 -8.58
N CYS A 24 -20.33 -6.23 -9.07
CA CYS A 24 -19.64 -7.06 -10.05
C CYS A 24 -18.36 -7.66 -9.44
N GLY A 25 -18.51 -8.79 -8.73
CA GLY A 25 -17.46 -9.40 -7.90
C GLY A 25 -16.41 -10.27 -8.62
N THR A 26 -16.14 -10.08 -9.91
CA THR A 26 -15.13 -10.88 -10.64
C THR A 26 -14.24 -10.04 -11.55
N ALA A 27 -13.03 -10.55 -11.80
CA ALA A 27 -12.05 -9.96 -12.73
C ALA A 27 -12.57 -9.81 -14.17
N THR A 28 -13.56 -10.62 -14.54
CA THR A 28 -14.07 -10.74 -15.91
C THR A 28 -15.34 -9.92 -16.14
N GLY A 29 -15.93 -9.39 -15.07
CA GLY A 29 -17.25 -8.75 -15.10
C GLY A 29 -18.42 -9.73 -15.29
N LYS A 30 -18.15 -11.05 -15.37
CA LYS A 30 -19.17 -12.10 -15.43
C LYS A 30 -19.62 -12.50 -14.03
N SER A 31 -20.83 -13.03 -13.93
CA SER A 31 -21.27 -13.68 -12.69
C SER A 31 -20.44 -14.94 -12.43
N LEU A 32 -20.24 -15.29 -11.15
CA LEU A 32 -19.55 -16.52 -10.76
C LEU A 32 -20.18 -17.77 -11.40
N LYS A 33 -21.50 -17.76 -11.58
CA LYS A 33 -22.24 -18.83 -12.29
C LYS A 33 -21.78 -18.98 -13.73
N GLU A 34 -21.67 -17.89 -14.47
CA GLU A 34 -21.21 -17.90 -15.87
C GLU A 34 -19.76 -18.37 -15.96
N GLU A 35 -18.87 -17.92 -15.06
CA GLU A 35 -17.48 -18.38 -15.03
C GLU A 35 -17.36 -19.89 -14.79
N ILE A 36 -18.17 -20.45 -13.88
CA ILE A 36 -18.22 -21.90 -13.64
C ILE A 36 -18.69 -22.63 -14.91
N LEU A 37 -19.80 -22.19 -15.51
CA LEU A 37 -20.38 -22.82 -16.69
C LEU A 37 -19.44 -22.81 -17.89
N ASP A 38 -18.79 -21.67 -18.17
CA ASP A 38 -17.82 -21.55 -19.26
C ASP A 38 -16.60 -22.45 -19.02
N SER A 39 -16.09 -22.48 -17.78
CA SER A 39 -14.88 -23.24 -17.43
C SER A 39 -15.10 -24.75 -17.46
N ILE A 40 -16.27 -25.23 -17.02
CA ILE A 40 -16.56 -26.67 -16.95
C ILE A 40 -16.95 -27.24 -18.32
N ARG A 41 -17.53 -26.43 -19.21
CA ARG A 41 -17.77 -26.79 -20.62
C ARG A 41 -16.46 -27.04 -21.39
N GLY A 42 -15.36 -26.44 -20.93
CA GLY A 42 -14.05 -26.59 -21.55
C GLY A 42 -13.99 -25.93 -22.92
N GLY A 43 -13.21 -26.51 -23.84
CA GLY A 43 -13.04 -25.98 -25.21
C GLY A 43 -11.88 -25.00 -25.38
N GLY A 44 -11.07 -24.78 -24.34
CA GLY A 44 -9.78 -24.12 -24.43
C GLY A 44 -8.64 -25.07 -24.83
N ASP A 45 -7.40 -24.56 -24.79
CA ASP A 45 -6.21 -25.37 -25.03
C ASP A 45 -6.16 -26.58 -24.11
N LYS A 46 -5.83 -27.75 -24.67
CA LYS A 46 -5.55 -28.93 -23.86
C LYS A 46 -4.24 -28.72 -23.11
N HIS A 47 -4.30 -28.89 -21.79
CA HIS A 47 -3.12 -28.90 -20.95
C HIS A 47 -2.75 -30.33 -20.62
N CYS A 48 -1.46 -30.57 -20.43
CA CYS A 48 -0.96 -31.89 -20.04
C CYS A 48 0.07 -31.79 -18.92
N VAL A 49 0.19 -32.89 -18.17
CA VAL A 49 1.28 -33.18 -17.24
C VAL A 49 1.77 -34.59 -17.54
N VAL A 50 3.07 -34.76 -17.69
CA VAL A 50 3.70 -36.07 -17.74
C VAL A 50 3.98 -36.53 -16.31
N GLU A 51 3.32 -37.59 -15.89
CA GLU A 51 3.56 -38.22 -14.60
C GLU A 51 4.97 -38.84 -14.54
N GLU A 52 5.56 -38.92 -13.35
CA GLU A 52 6.86 -39.60 -13.14
C GLU A 52 6.81 -41.09 -13.53
N SER A 53 5.62 -41.69 -13.53
CA SER A 53 5.33 -43.05 -14.01
C SER A 53 5.41 -43.18 -15.55
N GLY A 54 5.50 -42.06 -16.27
CA GLY A 54 5.41 -41.98 -17.73
C GLY A 54 3.98 -41.85 -18.27
N GLY A 55 2.96 -41.74 -17.41
CA GLY A 55 1.57 -41.51 -17.80
C GLY A 55 1.33 -40.06 -18.23
N LEU A 56 0.48 -39.83 -19.23
CA LEU A 56 0.07 -38.48 -19.66
C LEU A 56 -1.30 -38.15 -19.04
N LEU A 57 -1.35 -37.09 -18.24
CA LEU A 57 -2.59 -36.54 -17.70
C LEU A 57 -2.98 -35.32 -18.53
N GLU A 58 -4.06 -35.40 -19.30
CA GLU A 58 -4.62 -34.28 -20.06
C GLU A 58 -5.89 -33.73 -19.39
N TRP A 59 -6.09 -32.42 -19.46
CA TRP A 59 -7.35 -31.77 -19.11
C TRP A 59 -7.62 -30.55 -19.99
N SER A 60 -8.89 -30.17 -20.09
CA SER A 60 -9.34 -28.96 -20.79
C SER A 60 -10.45 -28.21 -20.04
N ARG A 61 -10.90 -28.77 -18.91
CA ARG A 61 -11.99 -28.26 -18.09
C ARG A 61 -11.47 -27.78 -16.74
N SER A 62 -12.13 -26.78 -16.18
CA SER A 62 -11.81 -26.28 -14.84
C SER A 62 -13.03 -25.80 -14.07
N ILE A 63 -12.88 -25.63 -12.76
CA ILE A 63 -13.77 -24.86 -11.91
C ILE A 63 -12.93 -23.74 -11.27
N PRO A 64 -13.40 -22.48 -11.23
CA PRO A 64 -12.65 -21.37 -10.67
C PRO A 64 -12.20 -21.62 -9.23
N THR A 65 -10.91 -21.42 -8.94
CA THR A 65 -10.33 -21.65 -7.60
C THR A 65 -11.00 -20.82 -6.50
N GLY A 66 -11.54 -19.64 -6.83
CA GLY A 66 -12.24 -18.78 -5.87
C GLY A 66 -13.39 -19.48 -5.15
N ILE A 67 -14.10 -20.39 -5.82
CA ILE A 67 -15.24 -21.11 -5.24
C ILE A 67 -14.85 -21.96 -4.02
N LEU A 68 -13.57 -22.35 -3.90
CA LEU A 68 -13.09 -23.17 -2.80
C LEU A 68 -13.12 -22.41 -1.46
N TYR A 69 -13.12 -21.08 -1.49
CA TYR A 69 -13.15 -20.22 -0.31
C TYR A 69 -14.58 -19.85 0.12
N GLU A 70 -15.58 -20.13 -0.71
CA GLU A 70 -16.99 -19.87 -0.41
C GLU A 70 -17.57 -20.88 0.58
N GLY A 71 -18.71 -20.54 1.19
CA GLY A 71 -19.34 -21.37 2.22
C GLY A 71 -18.45 -21.48 3.46
N CYS A 72 -18.15 -22.71 3.91
CA CYS A 72 -17.20 -22.95 5.00
C CYS A 72 -15.75 -23.11 4.52
N GLY A 73 -15.46 -22.77 3.26
CA GLY A 73 -14.17 -22.96 2.61
C GLY A 73 -13.01 -22.29 3.34
N ILE A 74 -13.20 -21.06 3.82
CA ILE A 74 -12.18 -20.34 4.60
C ILE A 74 -11.82 -21.08 5.90
N ASP A 75 -12.81 -21.56 6.67
CA ASP A 75 -12.56 -22.32 7.91
C ASP A 75 -11.83 -23.64 7.63
N LEU A 76 -12.21 -24.32 6.55
CA LEU A 76 -11.55 -25.54 6.10
C LEU A 76 -10.10 -25.27 5.68
N TYR A 77 -9.84 -24.17 4.95
CA TYR A 77 -8.50 -23.76 4.60
C TYR A 77 -7.67 -23.37 5.82
N GLU A 78 -8.24 -22.68 6.81
CA GLU A 78 -7.56 -22.42 8.07
C GLU A 78 -7.15 -23.71 8.78
N ASN A 79 -8.00 -24.74 8.77
CA ASN A 79 -7.66 -26.04 9.34
C ASN A 79 -6.49 -26.70 8.60
N ILE A 80 -6.40 -26.54 7.27
CA ILE A 80 -5.22 -26.96 6.49
C ILE A 80 -3.98 -26.19 6.95
N THR A 81 -4.06 -24.88 7.20
CA THR A 81 -2.90 -24.10 7.66
C THR A 81 -2.35 -24.52 9.03
N ARG A 82 -3.15 -25.23 9.83
CA ARG A 82 -2.77 -25.79 11.14
C ARG A 82 -2.12 -27.18 11.01
N ASP A 83 -2.20 -27.81 9.85
CA ASP A 83 -1.63 -29.12 9.59
C ASP A 83 -0.09 -29.05 9.55
N PRO A 84 0.63 -29.88 10.33
CA PRO A 84 2.10 -29.93 10.30
C PRO A 84 2.70 -30.28 8.93
N SER A 85 1.95 -31.02 8.09
CA SER A 85 2.37 -31.36 6.72
C SER A 85 2.29 -30.17 5.77
N TYR A 86 1.40 -29.19 6.05
CA TYR A 86 1.27 -27.97 5.26
C TYR A 86 2.33 -26.93 5.69
N TYR A 87 3.55 -27.11 5.19
CA TYR A 87 4.72 -26.34 5.62
C TYR A 87 4.62 -24.84 5.31
N LEU A 88 3.90 -24.45 4.25
CA LEU A 88 3.93 -23.10 3.69
C LEU A 88 3.57 -22.03 4.73
N TYR A 89 2.44 -22.20 5.41
CA TYR A 89 1.99 -21.23 6.42
C TYR A 89 2.97 -21.12 7.58
N ARG A 90 3.46 -22.26 8.08
CA ARG A 90 4.41 -22.34 9.20
C ARG A 90 5.73 -21.67 8.85
N ASP A 91 6.28 -22.00 7.70
CA ASP A 91 7.58 -21.51 7.26
C ASP A 91 7.52 -20.00 7.01
N GLU A 92 6.45 -19.49 6.39
CA GLU A 92 6.22 -18.05 6.24
C GLU A 92 6.04 -17.35 7.60
N LEU A 93 5.22 -17.90 8.51
CA LEU A 93 5.07 -17.36 9.86
C LEU A 93 6.40 -17.30 10.62
N SER A 94 7.28 -18.29 10.45
CA SER A 94 8.60 -18.29 11.09
C SER A 94 9.47 -17.12 10.64
N ILE A 95 9.33 -16.68 9.38
CA ILE A 95 10.02 -15.49 8.87
C ILE A 95 9.53 -14.24 9.60
N PHE A 96 8.22 -14.08 9.79
CA PHE A 96 7.68 -12.94 10.54
C PHE A 96 8.07 -12.97 12.02
N GLN A 97 8.12 -14.15 12.63
CA GLN A 97 8.57 -14.30 14.02
C GLN A 97 10.04 -13.92 14.21
N GLU A 98 10.89 -14.20 13.22
CA GLU A 98 12.33 -13.92 13.27
C GLU A 98 12.67 -12.49 12.82
N TYR A 99 12.01 -11.97 11.79
CA TYR A 99 12.41 -10.75 11.06
C TYR A 99 11.40 -9.59 11.14
N SER A 100 10.30 -9.70 11.90
CA SER A 100 9.28 -8.63 12.01
C SER A 100 9.86 -7.28 12.41
N HIS A 101 10.88 -7.25 13.27
CA HIS A 101 11.49 -6.00 13.72
C HIS A 101 12.37 -5.38 12.62
N GLU A 102 13.14 -6.17 11.90
CA GLU A 102 13.93 -5.75 10.75
C GLU A 102 13.06 -5.21 9.62
N ILE A 103 11.94 -5.90 9.33
CA ILE A 103 10.93 -5.44 8.37
C ILE A 103 10.35 -4.10 8.84
N ALA A 104 9.97 -3.97 10.11
CA ALA A 104 9.46 -2.72 10.67
C ALA A 104 10.46 -1.57 10.54
N MET A 105 11.76 -1.79 10.83
CA MET A 105 12.80 -0.78 10.64
C MET A 105 12.89 -0.29 9.19
N LEU A 106 12.80 -1.23 8.23
CA LEU A 106 12.83 -0.91 6.81
C LEU A 106 11.63 -0.06 6.39
N LEU A 107 10.42 -0.46 6.79
CA LEU A 107 9.18 0.27 6.48
C LEU A 107 9.18 1.68 7.08
N LEU A 108 9.67 1.83 8.31
CA LEU A 108 9.77 3.12 9.02
C LEU A 108 11.03 3.93 8.64
N GLY A 109 11.90 3.38 7.78
CA GLY A 109 13.13 4.04 7.34
C GLY A 109 14.06 4.39 8.50
N THR A 110 14.10 3.57 9.55
CA THR A 110 14.99 3.76 10.69
C THR A 110 16.29 3.02 10.40
N ALA A 111 17.42 3.74 10.40
CA ALA A 111 18.71 3.12 10.11
C ALA A 111 19.02 2.05 11.16
N ALA A 112 19.27 0.81 10.71
CA ALA A 112 19.73 -0.25 11.58
C ALA A 112 20.99 0.22 12.31
N THR A 113 20.90 0.41 13.63
CA THR A 113 22.08 0.56 14.47
C THR A 113 22.81 -0.78 14.44
N ARG A 114 23.68 -0.99 13.44
CA ARG A 114 24.64 -2.10 13.46
C ARG A 114 25.41 -1.99 14.76
N LYS A 115 25.34 -3.06 15.56
CA LYS A 115 26.06 -3.22 16.83
C LYS A 115 27.45 -2.58 16.75
N GLY A 116 27.65 -1.49 17.50
CA GLY A 116 28.98 -1.04 17.90
C GLY A 116 29.65 0.11 17.14
N THR A 117 29.00 0.82 16.23
CA THR A 117 29.62 2.04 15.64
C THR A 117 28.75 3.29 15.74
N LYS A 118 29.42 4.37 16.16
CA LYS A 118 28.90 5.63 16.67
C LYS A 118 28.21 6.50 15.62
N ARG A 119 27.38 7.40 16.15
CA ARG A 119 26.69 8.57 15.56
C ARG A 119 25.44 8.25 14.72
N ILE A 120 24.29 8.26 15.42
CA ILE A 120 23.08 8.83 14.83
C ILE A 120 23.46 10.26 14.44
N SER A 121 23.54 10.56 13.14
CA SER A 121 23.61 11.94 12.70
C SER A 121 22.34 12.59 13.22
N SER A 122 22.47 13.47 14.22
CA SER A 122 21.40 14.29 14.74
C SER A 122 20.96 15.26 13.63
N SER A 123 20.24 14.75 12.64
CA SER A 123 19.44 15.60 11.76
C SER A 123 18.37 16.19 12.67
N ARG A 124 18.46 17.48 12.95
CA ARG A 124 17.52 18.24 13.79
C ARG A 124 16.07 18.26 13.24
N HIS A 125 15.76 17.51 12.19
CA HIS A 125 14.47 17.50 11.49
C HIS A 125 14.10 16.09 11.01
N ALA A 126 14.00 15.11 11.92
CA ALA A 126 13.47 13.79 11.55
C ALA A 126 11.99 13.94 11.14
N LYS A 127 11.65 13.58 9.90
CA LYS A 127 10.26 13.65 9.40
C LYS A 127 9.37 12.71 10.20
N ASN A 128 8.16 13.17 10.54
CA ASN A 128 7.10 12.28 11.05
C ASN A 128 6.79 11.20 10.02
N ILE A 129 6.28 10.06 10.45
CA ILE A 129 5.84 9.00 9.52
C ILE A 129 4.38 8.66 9.77
N HIS A 130 3.65 8.50 8.67
CA HIS A 130 2.43 7.72 8.64
C HIS A 130 2.63 6.50 7.73
N LEU A 131 2.42 5.30 8.27
CA LEU A 131 2.50 4.03 7.53
C LEU A 131 1.12 3.42 7.38
N SER A 132 0.63 3.26 6.16
CA SER A 132 -0.57 2.48 5.85
C SER A 132 -0.15 1.06 5.50
N LEU A 133 -0.43 0.09 6.36
CA LEU A 133 -0.11 -1.32 6.18
C LEU A 133 -1.38 -2.08 5.76
N VAL A 134 -1.44 -2.56 4.53
CA VAL A 134 -2.63 -3.19 3.96
C VAL A 134 -2.38 -4.67 3.71
N ASP A 135 -3.16 -5.54 4.33
CA ASP A 135 -3.04 -6.99 4.21
C ASP A 135 -4.12 -7.56 3.29
N LEU A 136 -3.73 -7.90 2.07
CA LEU A 136 -4.62 -8.37 1.01
C LEU A 136 -4.90 -9.87 1.19
N GLY A 137 -6.17 -10.21 1.47
CA GLY A 137 -6.56 -11.60 1.78
C GLY A 137 -6.00 -12.01 3.13
N ALA A 138 -6.24 -11.17 4.15
CA ALA A 138 -5.55 -11.22 5.43
C ALA A 138 -5.64 -12.58 6.12
N GLY A 139 -6.73 -13.35 5.92
CA GLY A 139 -6.84 -14.71 6.45
C GLY A 139 -6.56 -14.72 7.95
N ARG A 140 -5.68 -15.62 8.38
CA ARG A 140 -5.19 -15.65 9.76
C ARG A 140 -4.21 -14.50 10.02
N LEU A 141 -4.48 -13.73 11.07
CA LEU A 141 -3.72 -12.53 11.42
C LEU A 141 -2.40 -12.79 12.18
N ASP A 142 -1.94 -14.04 12.33
CA ASP A 142 -0.73 -14.35 13.11
C ASP A 142 0.54 -13.66 12.55
N LYS A 143 0.66 -13.64 11.22
CA LYS A 143 1.80 -13.05 10.49
C LYS A 143 1.80 -11.54 10.67
N SER A 144 0.65 -10.92 10.45
CA SER A 144 0.42 -9.48 10.58
C SER A 144 0.61 -9.04 12.03
N SER A 145 0.09 -9.82 12.98
CA SER A 145 0.32 -9.68 14.42
C SER A 145 1.81 -9.64 14.78
N CYS A 146 2.64 -10.51 14.21
CA CYS A 146 4.10 -10.46 14.42
C CYS A 146 4.70 -9.15 13.90
N LEU A 147 4.32 -8.71 12.70
CA LEU A 147 4.81 -7.45 12.13
C LEU A 147 4.37 -6.22 12.95
N LEU A 148 3.11 -6.18 13.38
CA LEU A 148 2.58 -5.12 14.25
C LEU A 148 3.36 -5.02 15.56
N ASN A 149 3.73 -6.16 16.17
CA ASN A 149 4.61 -6.16 17.34
C ASN A 149 6.00 -5.57 17.04
N GLY A 150 6.56 -5.91 15.87
CA GLY A 150 7.83 -5.34 15.39
C GLY A 150 7.76 -3.82 15.23
N ILE A 151 6.62 -3.32 14.72
CA ILE A 151 6.33 -1.88 14.55
C ILE A 151 6.17 -1.20 15.91
N CYS A 152 5.32 -1.71 16.81
CA CYS A 152 5.15 -1.13 18.15
C CYS A 152 6.48 -1.02 18.89
N ARG A 153 7.30 -2.09 18.86
CA ARG A 153 8.63 -2.08 19.46
C ARG A 153 9.55 -1.02 18.84
N GLN A 154 9.48 -0.82 17.52
CA GLN A 154 10.28 0.21 16.86
C GLN A 154 9.81 1.62 17.24
N ILE A 155 8.51 1.84 17.38
CA ILE A 155 7.94 3.11 17.86
C ILE A 155 8.46 3.44 19.26
N GLU A 156 8.41 2.49 20.20
CA GLU A 156 8.94 2.67 21.57
C GLU A 156 10.44 3.00 21.59
N LEU A 157 11.23 2.34 20.73
CA LEU A 157 12.67 2.59 20.61
C LEU A 157 12.95 3.99 20.06
N ASP A 158 12.23 4.43 19.03
CA ASP A 158 12.37 5.77 18.47
C ASP A 158 11.96 6.85 19.49
N GLN A 159 10.88 6.63 20.25
CA GLN A 159 10.48 7.52 21.34
C GLN A 159 11.61 7.70 22.36
N THR A 160 12.25 6.60 22.74
CA THR A 160 13.36 6.59 23.71
C THR A 160 14.62 7.28 23.15
N LEU A 161 15.01 6.95 21.91
CA LEU A 161 16.26 7.43 21.30
C LEU A 161 16.19 8.88 20.83
N MET A 162 15.04 9.29 20.28
CA MET A 162 14.83 10.61 19.68
C MET A 162 14.12 11.57 20.63
N LYS A 163 13.93 11.20 21.90
CA LYS A 163 13.20 11.96 22.93
C LYS A 163 11.83 12.45 22.44
N GLY A 164 11.16 11.64 21.62
CA GLY A 164 9.86 11.98 21.07
C GLY A 164 9.83 13.13 20.04
N SER A 165 10.96 13.44 19.38
CA SER A 165 11.04 14.46 18.33
C SER A 165 10.47 14.04 16.97
N ARG A 166 10.06 12.78 16.83
CA ARG A 166 9.47 12.18 15.62
C ARG A 166 8.20 11.44 16.00
N ALA A 167 7.07 11.77 15.38
CA ALA A 167 5.84 11.00 15.51
C ALA A 167 5.80 9.86 14.49
N ILE A 168 5.38 8.68 14.92
CA ILE A 168 5.19 7.50 14.05
C ILE A 168 3.79 6.95 14.28
N SER A 169 2.95 7.06 13.25
CA SER A 169 1.60 6.48 13.24
C SER A 169 1.54 5.36 12.20
N THR A 170 0.76 4.32 12.48
CA THR A 170 0.53 3.21 11.54
C THR A 170 -0.96 2.87 11.51
N THR A 171 -1.53 2.82 10.31
CA THR A 171 -2.88 2.29 10.09
C THR A 171 -2.75 0.90 9.47
N TYR A 172 -3.13 -0.14 10.21
CA TYR A 172 -3.23 -1.50 9.71
C TYR A 172 -4.63 -1.77 9.17
N CYS A 173 -4.73 -2.25 7.94
CA CYS A 173 -5.96 -2.55 7.25
C CYS A 173 -5.95 -4.03 6.81
N ALA A 174 -6.82 -4.84 7.40
CA ALA A 174 -7.03 -6.22 6.96
C ALA A 174 -8.13 -6.25 5.89
N VAL A 175 -7.82 -6.74 4.70
CA VAL A 175 -8.75 -6.85 3.57
C VAL A 175 -9.13 -8.31 3.36
N ASP A 176 -10.42 -8.62 3.32
CA ASP A 176 -10.90 -9.99 3.07
C ASP A 176 -12.34 -9.97 2.48
N LEU A 177 -12.80 -11.09 1.93
CA LEU A 177 -14.11 -11.21 1.29
C LEU A 177 -15.27 -11.40 2.28
N GLN A 178 -14.97 -11.91 3.46
CA GLN A 178 -15.95 -12.34 4.45
C GLN A 178 -16.02 -11.37 5.63
N TYR A 179 -17.09 -10.59 5.69
CA TYR A 179 -17.30 -9.53 6.68
C TYR A 179 -17.25 -10.06 8.12
N GLU A 180 -18.07 -11.06 8.45
CA GLU A 180 -18.25 -11.55 9.82
C GLU A 180 -16.96 -12.20 10.35
N GLN A 181 -16.31 -13.03 9.52
CA GLN A 181 -15.03 -13.66 9.86
C GLN A 181 -13.94 -12.61 10.03
N LEU A 182 -13.88 -11.60 9.15
CA LEU A 182 -12.90 -10.51 9.24
C LEU A 182 -13.09 -9.72 10.54
N GLN A 183 -14.33 -9.34 10.86
CA GLN A 183 -14.67 -8.66 12.10
C GLN A 183 -14.22 -9.46 13.32
N SER A 184 -14.60 -10.74 13.39
CA SER A 184 -14.25 -11.62 14.52
C SER A 184 -12.73 -11.74 14.72
N ARG A 185 -11.96 -11.87 13.63
CA ARG A 185 -10.49 -11.95 13.65
C ARG A 185 -9.86 -10.65 14.15
N ILE A 186 -10.37 -9.49 13.72
CA ILE A 186 -9.88 -8.19 14.19
C ILE A 186 -10.19 -8.00 15.67
N GLU A 187 -11.41 -8.32 16.11
CA GLU A 187 -11.76 -8.24 17.53
C GLU A 187 -10.87 -9.16 18.38
N GLN A 188 -10.56 -10.36 17.90
CA GLN A 188 -9.63 -11.26 18.59
C GLN A 188 -8.22 -10.63 18.69
N LEU A 189 -7.70 -10.08 17.59
CA LEU A 189 -6.40 -9.40 17.59
C LEU A 189 -6.36 -8.26 18.61
N LEU A 190 -7.42 -7.46 18.69
CA LEU A 190 -7.54 -6.34 19.61
C LEU A 190 -7.70 -6.79 21.07
N ARG A 191 -8.42 -7.89 21.34
CA ARG A 191 -8.50 -8.51 22.67
C ARG A 191 -7.16 -9.04 23.15
N GLU A 192 -6.41 -9.69 22.26
CA GLU A 192 -5.07 -10.21 22.56
C GLU A 192 -4.04 -9.08 22.73
N LYS A 193 -4.30 -7.91 22.13
CA LYS A 193 -3.40 -6.76 22.12
C LYS A 193 -4.15 -5.45 22.33
N PRO A 194 -4.55 -5.15 23.57
CA PRO A 194 -5.27 -3.92 23.90
C PRO A 194 -4.48 -2.66 23.55
N ASP A 195 -3.15 -2.73 23.50
CA ASP A 195 -2.27 -1.61 23.10
C ASP A 195 -2.52 -1.13 21.66
N LEU A 196 -3.13 -1.97 20.80
CA LEU A 196 -3.53 -1.62 19.43
C LEU A 196 -4.90 -0.91 19.35
N VAL A 197 -5.70 -0.95 20.42
CA VAL A 197 -7.09 -0.42 20.43
C VAL A 197 -7.13 1.10 20.51
N ASN A 198 -6.15 1.72 21.17
CA ASN A 198 -6.25 3.15 21.51
C ASN A 198 -5.46 4.08 20.60
N GLY A 199 -4.71 3.57 19.61
CA GLY A 199 -3.90 4.40 18.71
C GLY A 199 -2.91 5.36 19.42
N ARG A 200 -2.73 5.20 20.74
CA ARG A 200 -2.02 6.10 21.63
C ARG A 200 -1.23 5.27 22.63
N LEU A 201 0.08 5.26 22.46
CA LEU A 201 0.97 4.93 23.56
C LEU A 201 0.84 6.08 24.58
N GLU A 202 0.53 5.78 25.85
CA GLU A 202 0.26 6.77 26.91
C GLU A 202 1.34 7.86 27.06
N ALA A 203 2.55 7.61 26.55
CA ALA A 203 3.68 8.53 26.56
C ALA A 203 3.63 9.64 25.48
N GLN A 204 2.90 9.47 24.36
CA GLN A 204 2.71 10.52 23.33
C GLN A 204 1.39 10.33 22.54
N PRO A 205 0.50 11.34 22.48
CA PRO A 205 -0.85 11.22 21.90
C PRO A 205 -0.92 11.01 20.36
N HIS A 206 0.22 10.96 19.66
CA HIS A 206 0.30 10.96 18.18
C HIS A 206 1.16 9.83 17.59
N SER A 207 1.62 8.88 18.42
CA SER A 207 2.29 7.67 17.93
C SER A 207 1.55 6.44 18.39
N GLY A 208 1.31 5.52 17.46
CA GLY A 208 0.52 4.33 17.73
C GLY A 208 0.11 3.59 16.46
N VAL A 209 -0.56 2.47 16.68
CA VAL A 209 -1.12 1.63 15.62
C VAL A 209 -2.63 1.66 15.75
N SER A 210 -3.34 1.88 14.65
CA SER A 210 -4.78 1.68 14.51
C SER A 210 -5.06 0.47 13.62
N VAL A 211 -6.18 -0.20 13.84
CA VAL A 211 -6.59 -1.38 13.08
C VAL A 211 -7.96 -1.14 12.46
N ARG A 212 -8.12 -1.46 11.18
CA ARG A 212 -9.37 -1.41 10.42
C ARG A 212 -9.58 -2.69 9.61
N GLY A 213 -10.84 -3.03 9.35
CA GLY A 213 -11.23 -4.07 8.41
C GLY A 213 -11.80 -3.47 7.13
N VAL A 214 -11.54 -4.10 6.00
CA VAL A 214 -12.17 -3.77 4.72
C VAL A 214 -12.69 -5.07 4.11
N CYS A 215 -14.00 -5.16 3.96
CA CYS A 215 -14.68 -6.29 3.32
C CYS A 215 -14.83 -6.00 1.83
N GLY A 216 -14.16 -6.79 0.99
CA GLY A 216 -14.08 -6.56 -0.46
C GLY A 216 -13.18 -7.56 -1.16
N SER A 217 -13.36 -7.70 -2.47
CA SER A 217 -12.41 -8.42 -3.31
C SER A 217 -11.09 -7.65 -3.45
N TYR A 218 -10.07 -8.30 -3.99
CA TYR A 218 -8.81 -7.62 -4.31
C TYR A 218 -9.02 -6.44 -5.27
N TYR A 219 -9.99 -6.53 -6.18
CA TYR A 219 -10.31 -5.46 -7.13
C TYR A 219 -11.01 -4.29 -6.45
N ASP A 220 -12.00 -4.57 -5.59
CA ASP A 220 -12.66 -3.53 -4.79
C ASP A 220 -11.63 -2.80 -3.92
N ALA A 221 -10.72 -3.55 -3.29
CA ALA A 221 -9.66 -2.98 -2.48
C ALA A 221 -8.68 -2.12 -3.29
N MET A 222 -8.33 -2.52 -4.52
CA MET A 222 -7.48 -1.69 -5.39
C MET A 222 -8.17 -0.36 -5.71
N GLU A 223 -9.45 -0.38 -6.08
CA GLU A 223 -10.24 0.82 -6.35
C GLU A 223 -10.35 1.71 -5.12
N PHE A 224 -10.71 1.13 -3.98
CA PHE A 224 -10.76 1.83 -2.70
C PHE A 224 -9.42 2.48 -2.33
N LEU A 225 -8.29 1.78 -2.55
CA LEU A 225 -6.95 2.31 -2.28
C LEU A 225 -6.52 3.41 -3.27
N ARG A 226 -6.96 3.33 -4.52
CA ARG A 226 -6.71 4.31 -5.58
C ARG A 226 -7.44 5.62 -5.27
N ASP A 227 -8.67 5.51 -4.80
CA ASP A 227 -9.56 6.66 -4.52
C ASP A 227 -9.26 7.30 -3.15
N GLY A 228 -8.21 6.84 -2.46
CA GLY A 228 -7.74 7.42 -1.20
C GLY A 228 -8.44 6.88 0.05
N GLY A 229 -9.08 5.71 -0.01
CA GLY A 229 -9.83 5.10 1.09
C GLY A 229 -9.05 4.80 2.38
N LEU A 230 -7.71 4.91 2.35
CA LEU A 230 -6.84 4.82 3.54
C LEU A 230 -6.16 6.14 3.92
N VAL A 231 -6.50 7.24 3.25
CA VAL A 231 -6.14 8.57 3.75
C VAL A 231 -7.01 8.78 4.98
N ASP A 232 -6.35 8.71 6.13
CA ASP A 232 -6.98 8.97 7.42
C ASP A 232 -7.76 10.29 7.33
N ASP A 233 -9.04 10.31 7.76
CA ASP A 233 -9.90 11.50 7.87
C ASP A 233 -9.41 12.47 8.98
N SER A 234 -8.09 12.57 9.08
CA SER A 234 -7.29 13.58 9.77
C SER A 234 -7.46 14.99 9.18
N SER A 235 -8.40 15.18 8.25
CA SER A 235 -9.02 16.48 7.99
C SER A 235 -9.52 17.17 9.28
N ARG A 236 -9.67 16.41 10.38
CA ARG A 236 -10.01 16.90 11.73
C ARG A 236 -8.86 17.07 12.74
N THR A 237 -7.59 16.84 12.38
CA THR A 237 -6.45 17.27 13.23
C THR A 237 -5.43 18.11 12.44
N PRO A 238 -5.60 19.45 12.43
CA PRO A 238 -4.83 20.36 11.56
C PRO A 238 -3.32 20.46 11.86
N ILE A 239 -2.81 19.81 12.92
CA ILE A 239 -1.53 20.18 13.54
C ILE A 239 -0.33 19.37 13.00
N TYR A 240 -0.54 18.23 12.30
CA TYR A 240 0.55 17.28 11.96
C TYR A 240 0.95 17.16 10.48
N LEU A 241 0.34 17.93 9.57
CA LEU A 241 0.63 17.82 8.13
C LEU A 241 1.97 18.45 7.72
N HIS A 242 2.53 19.36 8.53
CA HIS A 242 3.85 19.91 8.25
C HIS A 242 4.95 18.86 8.57
N ASN A 243 5.68 18.43 7.53
CA ASN A 243 6.85 17.55 7.62
C ASN A 243 6.55 16.05 7.94
N THR A 244 5.40 15.53 7.51
CA THR A 244 5.08 14.09 7.59
C THR A 244 5.37 13.37 6.28
N GLN A 245 6.04 12.22 6.36
CA GLN A 245 6.25 11.30 5.25
C GLN A 245 5.18 10.21 5.30
N PHE A 246 4.34 10.16 4.27
CA PHE A 246 3.37 9.08 4.08
C PHE A 246 4.04 7.93 3.32
N ARG A 247 3.75 6.70 3.75
CA ARG A 247 4.21 5.47 3.12
C ARG A 247 3.09 4.44 3.17
N LYS A 248 2.95 3.68 2.09
CA LYS A 248 2.06 2.52 2.01
C LYS A 248 2.88 1.24 1.95
N CYS A 249 2.40 0.18 2.57
CA CYS A 249 2.94 -1.16 2.42
C CYS A 249 1.80 -2.12 2.13
N LEU A 250 1.78 -2.69 0.92
CA LEU A 250 0.84 -3.75 0.56
C LEU A 250 1.47 -5.11 0.91
N MET A 251 0.81 -5.88 1.75
CA MET A 251 1.17 -7.25 2.09
C MET A 251 0.31 -8.19 1.26
N TRP A 252 0.97 -9.13 0.58
CA TRP A 252 0.31 -10.22 -0.11
C TRP A 252 1.05 -11.52 0.20
N LEU A 253 0.53 -12.25 1.18
CA LEU A 253 1.22 -13.36 1.81
C LEU A 253 0.63 -14.71 1.40
N GLY A 254 1.30 -15.79 1.78
CA GLY A 254 0.82 -17.16 1.62
C GLY A 254 0.96 -17.72 0.20
N SER A 255 1.75 -17.08 -0.66
CA SER A 255 1.99 -17.49 -2.04
C SER A 255 0.72 -17.62 -2.90
N SER A 256 -0.40 -17.01 -2.50
CA SER A 256 -1.67 -17.08 -3.24
C SER A 256 -1.56 -16.44 -4.63
N PHE A 257 -0.69 -15.44 -4.78
CA PHE A 257 -0.34 -14.85 -6.07
C PHE A 257 0.31 -15.85 -7.06
N THR A 258 0.96 -16.92 -6.57
CA THR A 258 1.58 -17.93 -7.45
C THR A 258 0.58 -18.96 -7.98
N ASN A 259 -0.73 -18.73 -7.85
CA ASN A 259 -1.73 -19.46 -8.61
C ASN A 259 -1.71 -19.10 -10.12
N LEU A 260 -0.98 -18.04 -10.48
CA LEU A 260 -0.78 -17.56 -11.85
C LEU A 260 0.62 -17.93 -12.39
N LYS A 261 0.74 -18.09 -13.72
CA LYS A 261 2.06 -18.16 -14.38
C LYS A 261 2.82 -16.86 -14.16
N PRO A 262 4.16 -16.85 -14.08
CA PRO A 262 4.96 -15.65 -13.84
C PRO A 262 4.55 -14.43 -14.69
N VAL A 263 4.34 -14.60 -16.00
CA VAL A 263 3.94 -13.50 -16.89
C VAL A 263 2.55 -12.95 -16.55
N GLN A 264 1.58 -13.81 -16.22
CA GLN A 264 0.23 -13.39 -15.82
C GLN A 264 0.27 -12.69 -14.46
N ALA A 265 1.04 -13.24 -13.54
CA ALA A 265 1.29 -12.68 -12.24
C ALA A 265 1.90 -11.27 -12.36
N ALA A 266 2.90 -11.09 -13.23
CA ALA A 266 3.51 -9.78 -13.50
C ALA A 266 2.52 -8.77 -14.07
N LYS A 267 1.65 -9.18 -15.01
CA LYS A 267 0.58 -8.33 -15.53
C LYS A 267 -0.39 -7.89 -14.42
N PHE A 268 -0.71 -8.80 -13.49
CA PHE A 268 -1.57 -8.48 -12.36
C PHE A 268 -0.91 -7.48 -11.40
N LEU A 269 0.34 -7.72 -10.98
CA LEU A 269 1.06 -6.78 -10.10
C LEU A 269 1.26 -5.41 -10.75
N ARG A 270 1.41 -5.36 -12.07
CA ARG A 270 1.52 -4.10 -12.82
C ARG A 270 0.29 -3.21 -12.65
N GLN A 271 -0.89 -3.75 -12.36
CA GLN A 271 -2.09 -2.93 -12.09
C GLN A 271 -1.87 -2.05 -10.85
N PHE A 272 -1.24 -2.58 -9.79
CA PHE A 272 -0.93 -1.80 -8.59
C PHE A 272 0.06 -0.65 -8.84
N THR A 273 0.97 -0.80 -9.82
CA THR A 273 1.96 0.24 -10.14
C THR A 273 1.46 1.23 -11.18
N GLN A 274 0.66 0.80 -12.17
CA GLN A 274 0.16 1.66 -13.24
C GLN A 274 -1.08 2.47 -12.85
N GLU A 275 -1.95 1.94 -11.98
CA GLU A 275 -3.17 2.63 -11.56
C GLU A 275 -2.96 3.59 -10.39
N GLY A 276 -1.72 3.85 -9.99
CA GLY A 276 -1.39 4.80 -8.93
C GLY A 276 -1.67 4.29 -7.51
N VAL A 277 -1.99 2.99 -7.35
CA VAL A 277 -2.21 2.36 -6.03
C VAL A 277 -0.92 2.37 -5.21
N LEU A 278 0.22 2.07 -5.83
CA LEU A 278 1.57 2.20 -5.27
C LEU A 278 2.29 3.40 -5.88
N GLN A 279 2.89 4.22 -5.01
CA GLN A 279 3.69 5.39 -5.40
C GLN A 279 5.17 5.19 -5.07
N THR A 280 6.02 6.10 -5.57
CA THR A 280 7.45 6.07 -5.27
C THR A 280 7.69 6.22 -3.76
N GLY A 281 8.31 5.22 -3.15
CA GLY A 281 8.56 5.19 -1.70
C GLY A 281 7.60 4.27 -0.93
N ASP A 282 6.59 3.73 -1.59
CA ASP A 282 5.76 2.66 -1.05
C ASP A 282 6.45 1.30 -1.16
N PHE A 283 5.94 0.33 -0.42
CA PHE A 283 6.48 -1.00 -0.29
C PHE A 283 5.44 -2.06 -0.69
N MET A 284 5.94 -3.20 -1.15
CA MET A 284 5.14 -4.39 -1.30
C MET A 284 5.88 -5.57 -0.67
N LEU A 285 5.22 -6.28 0.23
CA LEU A 285 5.73 -7.47 0.90
C LEU A 285 5.01 -8.70 0.34
N ILE A 286 5.73 -9.51 -0.44
CA ILE A 286 5.16 -10.64 -1.16
C ILE A 286 5.72 -11.95 -0.61
N GLY A 287 4.82 -12.85 -0.20
CA GLY A 287 5.14 -14.22 0.17
C GLY A 287 5.25 -15.10 -1.07
N ILE A 288 6.39 -15.74 -1.29
CA ILE A 288 6.60 -16.65 -2.42
C ILE A 288 7.07 -18.01 -1.92
N ASP A 289 6.26 -19.04 -2.19
CA ASP A 289 6.66 -20.43 -2.00
C ASP A 289 7.65 -20.85 -3.07
N ARG A 290 8.77 -21.45 -2.64
CA ARG A 290 9.85 -21.90 -3.52
C ARG A 290 9.91 -23.41 -3.45
N CYS A 291 9.99 -24.09 -4.60
CA CYS A 291 10.18 -25.53 -4.61
C CYS A 291 11.60 -25.84 -4.14
N ARG A 292 11.72 -26.29 -2.89
CA ARG A 292 12.99 -26.77 -2.33
C ARG A 292 13.06 -28.29 -2.27
N ASP A 293 11.89 -28.94 -2.24
CA ASP A 293 11.72 -30.35 -1.97
C ASP A 293 10.34 -30.78 -2.48
N VAL A 294 10.32 -31.58 -3.55
CA VAL A 294 9.09 -32.01 -4.21
C VAL A 294 8.27 -32.92 -3.30
N GLU A 295 8.91 -33.80 -2.53
CA GLU A 295 8.20 -34.71 -1.61
C GLU A 295 7.44 -33.92 -0.55
N LYS A 296 8.06 -32.85 -0.02
CA LYS A 296 7.36 -31.95 0.93
C LYS A 296 6.20 -31.22 0.28
N VAL A 297 6.35 -30.77 -0.97
CA VAL A 297 5.25 -30.14 -1.71
C VAL A 297 4.11 -31.14 -1.89
N THR A 298 4.39 -32.33 -2.40
CA THR A 298 3.38 -33.37 -2.62
C THR A 298 2.68 -33.76 -1.33
N ALA A 299 3.42 -33.94 -0.23
CA ALA A 299 2.83 -34.25 1.08
C ALA A 299 1.93 -33.12 1.59
N ALA A 300 2.28 -31.85 1.36
CA ALA A 300 1.52 -30.69 1.82
C ALA A 300 0.12 -30.59 1.17
N TYR A 301 -0.06 -31.15 -0.04
CA TYR A 301 -1.32 -31.13 -0.79
C TYR A 301 -1.92 -32.52 -1.00
N SER A 302 -1.49 -33.51 -0.21
CA SER A 302 -1.80 -34.93 -0.38
C SER A 302 -3.29 -35.21 -0.60
N ASP A 303 -3.59 -36.06 -1.58
CA ASP A 303 -4.94 -36.54 -1.88
C ASP A 303 -5.51 -37.47 -0.79
N THR A 304 -4.66 -38.05 0.05
CA THR A 304 -5.06 -38.83 1.23
C THR A 304 -5.44 -37.96 2.44
N SER A 305 -5.24 -36.65 2.37
CA SER A 305 -5.59 -35.74 3.48
C SER A 305 -7.09 -35.47 3.51
N GLU A 306 -7.73 -35.87 4.61
CA GLU A 306 -9.16 -35.59 4.85
C GLU A 306 -9.48 -34.09 4.82
N ARG A 307 -8.56 -33.25 5.34
CA ARG A 307 -8.73 -31.79 5.35
C ARG A 307 -8.79 -31.22 3.93
N TRP A 308 -7.91 -31.69 3.04
CA TRP A 308 -7.93 -31.27 1.64
C TRP A 308 -9.17 -31.78 0.92
N GLN A 309 -9.57 -33.03 1.16
CA GLN A 309 -10.80 -33.57 0.57
C GLN A 309 -12.03 -32.76 0.99
N GLN A 310 -12.18 -32.45 2.29
CA GLN A 310 -13.27 -31.59 2.78
C GLN A 310 -13.26 -30.21 2.12
N TYR A 311 -12.10 -29.57 2.02
CA TYR A 311 -11.95 -28.27 1.37
C TYR A 311 -12.36 -28.29 -0.11
N ILE A 312 -11.93 -29.32 -0.83
CA ILE A 312 -12.23 -29.51 -2.26
C ILE A 312 -13.72 -29.81 -2.48
N TYR A 313 -14.31 -30.72 -1.68
CA TYR A 313 -15.72 -31.08 -1.81
C TYR A 313 -16.65 -29.96 -1.38
N ASN A 314 -16.26 -29.10 -0.41
CA ASN A 314 -16.97 -27.85 -0.13
C ASN A 314 -17.07 -26.99 -1.40
N GLY A 315 -15.95 -26.78 -2.10
CA GLY A 315 -15.94 -25.99 -3.33
C GLY A 315 -16.85 -26.57 -4.43
N LEU A 316 -16.88 -27.89 -4.59
CA LEU A 316 -17.78 -28.56 -5.55
C LEU A 316 -19.25 -28.41 -5.15
N TYR A 317 -19.58 -28.54 -3.86
CA TYR A 317 -20.92 -28.34 -3.35
C TYR A 317 -21.38 -26.89 -3.55
N THR A 318 -20.52 -25.93 -3.28
CA THR A 318 -20.82 -24.51 -3.49
C THR A 318 -20.94 -24.17 -4.98
N ALA A 319 -20.13 -24.77 -5.84
CA ALA A 319 -20.27 -24.64 -7.30
C ALA A 319 -21.62 -25.19 -7.77
N ALA A 320 -22.01 -26.38 -7.32
CA ALA A 320 -23.29 -26.99 -7.62
C ALA A 320 -24.47 -26.11 -7.18
N HIS A 321 -24.40 -25.55 -5.98
CA HIS A 321 -25.42 -24.64 -5.46
C HIS A 321 -25.50 -23.34 -6.27
N THR A 322 -24.35 -22.77 -6.64
CA THR A 322 -24.24 -21.54 -7.45
C THR A 322 -24.85 -21.72 -8.84
N VAL A 323 -24.63 -22.88 -9.46
CA VAL A 323 -25.18 -23.19 -10.79
C VAL A 323 -26.65 -23.62 -10.69
N GLY A 324 -27.04 -24.27 -9.60
CA GLY A 324 -28.36 -24.85 -9.37
C GLY A 324 -28.48 -26.30 -9.84
N ASP A 325 -27.38 -27.05 -9.88
CA ASP A 325 -27.35 -28.44 -10.34
C ASP A 325 -26.43 -29.31 -9.46
N GLU A 326 -27.03 -30.27 -8.75
CA GLU A 326 -26.32 -31.16 -7.82
C GLU A 326 -25.39 -32.17 -8.50
N SER A 327 -25.53 -32.41 -9.80
CA SER A 327 -24.66 -33.35 -10.54
C SER A 327 -23.19 -32.95 -10.47
N LEU A 328 -22.89 -31.66 -10.29
CA LEU A 328 -21.54 -31.14 -10.15
C LEU A 328 -20.89 -31.49 -8.81
N ALA A 329 -21.64 -31.82 -7.76
CA ALA A 329 -21.10 -32.04 -6.41
C ALA A 329 -20.67 -33.49 -6.12
N LYS A 330 -21.18 -34.48 -6.86
CA LYS A 330 -21.13 -35.89 -6.47
C LYS A 330 -20.11 -36.70 -7.28
N ASP A 331 -19.63 -37.79 -6.69
CA ASP A 331 -18.83 -38.83 -7.34
C ASP A 331 -17.48 -38.37 -7.92
N TRP A 332 -16.82 -37.43 -7.25
CA TRP A 332 -15.48 -36.96 -7.60
C TRP A 332 -14.44 -37.58 -6.68
N THR A 333 -13.28 -37.89 -7.24
CA THR A 333 -12.08 -38.27 -6.48
C THR A 333 -11.08 -37.11 -6.54
N TYR A 334 -10.68 -36.58 -5.38
CA TYR A 334 -9.63 -35.55 -5.31
C TYR A 334 -8.28 -36.13 -5.74
N VAL A 335 -7.57 -35.40 -6.61
CA VAL A 335 -6.27 -35.81 -7.15
C VAL A 335 -5.31 -34.62 -7.09
N ALA A 336 -4.14 -34.85 -6.52
CA ALA A 336 -3.06 -33.86 -6.38
C ALA A 336 -1.82 -34.33 -7.15
N ARG A 337 -1.21 -33.47 -7.96
CA ARG A 337 -0.05 -33.82 -8.80
C ARG A 337 1.02 -32.74 -8.78
N TRP A 338 2.28 -33.18 -8.81
CA TRP A 338 3.41 -32.33 -9.11
C TRP A 338 3.67 -32.33 -10.63
N ASP A 339 3.70 -31.15 -11.21
CA ASP A 339 4.09 -30.91 -12.60
C ASP A 339 5.54 -30.41 -12.58
N ALA A 340 6.46 -31.31 -12.91
CA ALA A 340 7.90 -31.04 -12.87
C ALA A 340 8.36 -30.13 -14.01
N GLU A 341 7.65 -30.12 -15.14
CA GLU A 341 7.99 -29.30 -16.31
C GLU A 341 7.71 -27.83 -16.03
N GLU A 342 6.55 -27.53 -15.44
CA GLU A 342 6.14 -26.16 -15.10
C GLU A 342 6.49 -25.76 -13.66
N GLY A 343 7.04 -26.68 -12.86
CA GLY A 343 7.43 -26.43 -11.47
C GLY A 343 6.25 -26.00 -10.59
N ARG A 344 5.12 -26.71 -10.70
CA ARG A 344 3.87 -26.35 -10.01
C ARG A 344 3.18 -27.56 -9.39
N HIS A 345 2.41 -27.29 -8.35
CA HIS A 345 1.45 -28.26 -7.84
C HIS A 345 0.08 -28.02 -8.46
N VAL A 346 -0.61 -29.08 -8.90
CA VAL A 346 -1.91 -29.01 -9.56
C VAL A 346 -2.92 -29.89 -8.82
N ARG A 347 -4.14 -29.38 -8.67
CA ARG A 347 -5.23 -29.99 -7.92
C ARG A 347 -6.42 -30.19 -8.85
N PHE A 348 -6.87 -31.42 -8.93
CA PHE A 348 -7.95 -31.86 -9.79
C PHE A 348 -9.04 -32.56 -8.98
N VAL A 349 -10.18 -32.70 -9.63
CA VAL A 349 -11.12 -33.78 -9.34
C VAL A 349 -11.21 -34.69 -10.56
N ARG A 350 -11.25 -36.00 -10.32
CA ARG A 350 -11.35 -37.04 -11.34
C ARG A 350 -12.70 -37.73 -11.24
N SER A 351 -13.33 -38.01 -12.38
CA SER A 351 -14.48 -38.91 -12.42
C SER A 351 -14.03 -40.36 -12.56
N ASP A 352 -14.47 -41.26 -11.68
CA ASP A 352 -14.12 -42.69 -11.81
C ASP A 352 -15.08 -43.46 -12.74
N ARG A 353 -16.13 -42.79 -13.23
CA ARG A 353 -17.10 -43.34 -14.18
C ARG A 353 -17.52 -42.30 -15.22
N HIS A 354 -18.08 -42.76 -16.33
CA HIS A 354 -18.72 -41.87 -17.28
C HIS A 354 -19.99 -41.28 -16.65
N ARG A 355 -20.19 -39.97 -16.80
CA ARG A 355 -21.39 -39.29 -16.30
C ARG A 355 -21.68 -38.01 -17.07
N THR A 356 -22.95 -37.66 -17.08
CA THR A 356 -23.44 -36.35 -17.46
C THR A 356 -23.42 -35.43 -16.24
N VAL A 357 -22.76 -34.29 -16.35
CA VAL A 357 -22.75 -33.19 -15.35
C VAL A 357 -23.36 -31.99 -16.03
N LEU A 358 -24.39 -31.37 -15.47
CA LEU A 358 -25.22 -30.41 -16.21
C LEU A 358 -25.87 -31.06 -17.46
N PRO A 359 -26.96 -30.50 -18.02
CA PRO A 359 -27.70 -31.17 -19.09
C PRO A 359 -26.90 -31.45 -20.39
N ASP A 360 -25.78 -30.76 -20.59
CA ASP A 360 -25.03 -30.69 -21.85
C ASP A 360 -23.54 -31.09 -21.75
N ILE A 361 -23.06 -31.59 -20.60
CA ILE A 361 -21.63 -31.89 -20.41
C ILE A 361 -21.40 -33.35 -20.03
N GLU A 362 -20.78 -34.07 -20.96
CA GLU A 362 -20.33 -35.44 -20.74
C GLU A 362 -18.91 -35.46 -20.19
N ILE A 363 -18.73 -36.14 -19.06
CA ILE A 363 -17.45 -36.38 -18.41
C ILE A 363 -17.12 -37.87 -18.54
N SER A 364 -15.97 -38.17 -19.15
CA SER A 364 -15.50 -39.55 -19.35
C SER A 364 -14.94 -40.13 -18.05
N ALA A 365 -14.97 -41.46 -17.93
CA ALA A 365 -14.26 -42.15 -16.85
C ALA A 365 -12.75 -41.86 -16.95
N GLY A 366 -12.13 -41.46 -15.85
CA GLY A 366 -10.72 -41.04 -15.79
C GLY A 366 -10.46 -39.58 -16.15
N GLU A 367 -11.47 -38.82 -16.58
CA GLU A 367 -11.30 -37.41 -16.95
C GLU A 367 -11.06 -36.52 -15.71
N HIS A 368 -10.11 -35.60 -15.84
CA HIS A 368 -9.72 -34.66 -14.79
C HIS A 368 -10.28 -33.27 -15.06
N VAL A 369 -10.78 -32.63 -14.00
CA VAL A 369 -11.21 -31.22 -14.01
C VAL A 369 -10.33 -30.44 -13.04
N LEU A 370 -9.68 -29.40 -13.55
CA LEU A 370 -8.78 -28.56 -12.77
C LEU A 370 -9.56 -27.72 -11.76
N LEU A 371 -9.09 -27.69 -10.50
CA LEU A 371 -9.65 -26.83 -9.47
C LEU A 371 -8.72 -25.69 -9.07
N ALA A 372 -7.43 -26.00 -8.96
CA ALA A 372 -6.44 -25.03 -8.54
C ALA A 372 -5.03 -25.47 -8.92
N GLN A 373 -4.13 -24.51 -9.05
CA GLN A 373 -2.72 -24.73 -9.29
C GLN A 373 -1.90 -23.76 -8.44
N SER A 374 -0.67 -24.14 -8.11
CA SER A 374 0.26 -23.29 -7.33
C SER A 374 1.67 -23.49 -7.85
N TYR A 375 2.15 -22.50 -8.60
CA TYR A 375 3.52 -22.42 -9.09
C TYR A 375 4.49 -22.18 -7.95
N LYS A 376 5.66 -22.80 -8.05
CA LYS A 376 6.73 -22.68 -7.07
C LYS A 376 7.90 -21.94 -7.70
N TYR A 377 7.90 -20.63 -7.56
CA TYR A 377 8.83 -19.76 -8.28
C TYR A 377 10.27 -19.96 -7.82
N THR A 378 11.20 -19.94 -8.76
CA THR A 378 12.61 -19.73 -8.45
C THR A 378 12.85 -18.27 -8.08
N ARG A 379 14.06 -17.97 -7.59
CA ARG A 379 14.46 -16.57 -7.36
C ARG A 379 14.49 -15.76 -8.66
N GLN A 380 14.83 -16.40 -9.77
CA GLN A 380 14.91 -15.75 -11.06
C GLN A 380 13.51 -15.44 -11.60
N ASP A 381 12.57 -16.38 -11.46
CA ASP A 381 11.17 -16.15 -11.85
C ASP A 381 10.58 -14.99 -11.06
N ALA A 382 10.72 -15.01 -9.73
CA ALA A 382 10.23 -13.93 -8.86
C ALA A 382 10.82 -12.57 -9.26
N ARG A 383 12.12 -12.51 -9.52
CA ARG A 383 12.78 -11.28 -9.97
C ARG A 383 12.25 -10.81 -11.32
N GLY A 384 12.11 -11.70 -12.29
CA GLY A 384 11.52 -11.39 -13.58
C GLY A 384 10.09 -10.86 -13.47
N VAL A 385 9.28 -11.45 -12.57
CA VAL A 385 7.93 -10.94 -12.28
C VAL A 385 7.98 -9.51 -11.76
N PHE A 386 8.83 -9.21 -10.78
CA PHE A 386 8.93 -7.88 -10.20
C PHE A 386 9.44 -6.84 -11.20
N ASP A 387 10.49 -7.18 -11.95
CA ASP A 387 11.05 -6.31 -13.00
C ASP A 387 9.98 -5.98 -14.06
N MET A 388 9.23 -6.99 -14.53
CA MET A 388 8.12 -6.79 -15.46
C MET A 388 6.93 -6.02 -14.85
N SER A 389 6.81 -5.97 -13.53
CA SER A 389 5.72 -5.25 -12.84
C SER A 389 6.08 -3.80 -12.52
N GLY A 390 7.33 -3.39 -12.77
CA GLY A 390 7.85 -2.08 -12.37
C GLY A 390 8.22 -2.00 -10.88
N LEU A 391 8.35 -3.15 -10.19
CA LEU A 391 8.74 -3.22 -8.79
C LEU A 391 10.24 -3.49 -8.66
N THR A 392 10.95 -2.68 -7.87
CA THR A 392 12.38 -2.90 -7.60
C THR A 392 12.58 -3.67 -6.31
N VAL A 393 13.31 -4.78 -6.36
CA VAL A 393 13.70 -5.55 -5.17
C VAL A 393 14.82 -4.83 -4.41
N ARG A 394 14.54 -4.38 -3.18
CA ARG A 394 15.55 -3.78 -2.29
C ARG A 394 16.39 -4.87 -1.61
N TYR A 395 17.64 -5.04 -2.06
CA TYR A 395 18.62 -5.99 -1.49
C TYR A 395 19.49 -5.41 -0.35
N ASP A 396 19.21 -4.20 0.14
CA ASP A 396 20.07 -3.47 1.09
C ASP A 396 20.05 -3.95 2.55
N THR A 397 19.82 -5.24 2.77
CA THR A 397 20.28 -5.91 3.99
C THR A 397 20.71 -7.34 3.67
N PRO A 398 22.02 -7.67 3.79
CA PRO A 398 22.51 -9.05 3.82
C PRO A 398 21.91 -9.92 4.96
N ALA A 399 20.97 -9.37 5.73
CA ALA A 399 20.22 -10.02 6.80
C ALA A 399 18.86 -10.60 6.33
N LEU A 400 18.27 -10.07 5.25
CA LEU A 400 16.95 -10.49 4.74
C LEU A 400 17.03 -11.38 3.48
N GLU A 401 18.22 -11.54 2.89
CA GLU A 401 18.52 -12.77 2.15
C GLU A 401 18.55 -13.92 3.16
N ILE A 402 17.39 -14.54 3.36
CA ILE A 402 17.18 -15.67 4.25
C ILE A 402 18.29 -16.70 4.01
N ARG A 403 19.29 -16.70 4.90
CA ARG A 403 20.14 -17.85 5.14
C ARG A 403 19.18 -18.99 5.45
N GLN A 404 19.31 -20.05 4.66
CA GLN A 404 18.64 -21.35 4.82
C GLN A 404 17.95 -21.49 6.18
N ALA A 405 16.64 -21.73 6.18
CA ALA A 405 16.01 -22.41 7.30
C ALA A 405 16.93 -23.58 7.65
N LYS A 406 17.51 -23.56 8.86
CA LYS A 406 18.48 -24.58 9.26
C LYS A 406 17.84 -25.95 8.98
N PRO A 407 18.57 -26.89 8.37
CA PRO A 407 18.03 -28.23 8.18
C PRO A 407 17.57 -28.77 9.54
N PHE A 408 16.50 -29.56 9.47
CA PHE A 408 15.80 -30.23 10.55
C PHE A 408 16.71 -30.47 11.78
N MET A 409 16.40 -29.81 12.90
CA MET A 409 17.10 -30.05 14.16
C MET A 409 16.73 -31.46 14.63
N THR A 410 17.71 -32.33 14.80
CA THR A 410 17.47 -33.66 15.39
C THR A 410 16.89 -33.50 16.79
N GLY A 411 16.10 -34.46 17.29
CA GLY A 411 15.41 -34.35 18.60
C GLY A 411 16.34 -34.01 19.78
N ASN A 412 17.64 -34.31 19.66
CA ASN A 412 18.64 -33.95 20.66
C ASN A 412 19.01 -32.45 20.64
N GLN A 413 18.93 -31.80 19.47
CA GLN A 413 19.13 -30.36 19.30
C GLN A 413 17.90 -29.55 19.74
N GLU A 414 16.68 -30.06 19.53
CA GLU A 414 15.45 -29.48 20.10
C GLU A 414 15.46 -29.51 21.63
N ALA A 415 15.85 -30.64 22.23
CA ALA A 415 16.00 -30.74 23.68
C ALA A 415 17.05 -29.74 24.22
N LYS A 416 18.15 -29.54 23.49
CA LYS A 416 19.19 -28.57 23.86
C LYS A 416 18.71 -27.12 23.71
N LEU A 417 17.91 -26.81 22.68
CA LEU A 417 17.30 -25.50 22.48
C LEU A 417 16.19 -25.23 23.50
N ALA A 418 15.36 -26.22 23.85
CA ALA A 418 14.35 -26.15 24.88
C ALA A 418 14.99 -25.90 26.27
N ARG A 419 16.07 -26.61 26.60
CA ARG A 419 16.87 -26.34 27.83
C ARG A 419 17.45 -24.94 27.85
N ARG A 420 17.91 -24.42 26.70
CA ARG A 420 18.45 -23.06 26.57
C ARG A 420 17.35 -21.99 26.68
N ARG A 421 16.16 -22.23 26.10
CA ARG A 421 14.96 -21.40 26.25
C ARG A 421 14.44 -21.39 27.69
N ALA A 422 14.44 -22.54 28.37
CA ALA A 422 14.09 -22.67 29.78
C ALA A 422 15.06 -21.87 30.67
N LYS A 423 16.37 -22.00 30.45
CA LYS A 423 17.38 -21.18 31.15
C LYS A 423 17.20 -19.68 30.91
N ASN A 424 16.88 -19.26 29.68
CA ASN A 424 16.61 -17.86 29.38
C ASN A 424 15.33 -17.34 30.05
N ARG A 425 14.25 -18.15 30.08
CA ARG A 425 13.01 -17.81 30.81
C ARG A 425 13.26 -17.69 32.31
N GLU A 426 14.07 -18.59 32.87
CA GLU A 426 14.43 -18.54 34.28
C GLU A 426 15.32 -17.34 34.62
N ALA A 427 16.27 -16.99 33.74
CA ALA A 427 17.07 -15.78 33.87
C ALA A 427 16.22 -14.50 33.79
N GLN A 428 15.25 -14.46 32.87
CA GLN A 428 14.29 -13.35 32.77
C GLN A 428 13.38 -13.26 34.00
N ARG A 429 12.93 -14.40 34.55
CA ARG A 429 12.17 -14.45 35.81
C ARG A 429 12.99 -13.90 36.98
N ARG A 430 14.25 -14.36 37.13
CA ARG A 430 15.17 -13.86 38.17
C ARG A 430 15.44 -12.36 38.01
N HIS A 431 15.58 -11.87 36.77
CA HIS A 431 15.74 -10.45 36.53
C HIS A 431 14.48 -9.65 36.92
N ARG A 432 13.28 -10.11 36.53
CA ARG A 432 12.02 -9.49 36.94
C ARG A 432 11.81 -9.50 38.45
N GLU A 433 12.15 -10.60 39.12
CA GLU A 433 12.08 -10.72 40.58
C GLU A 433 13.09 -9.81 41.29
N ALA A 434 14.32 -9.71 40.77
CA ALA A 434 15.32 -8.78 41.28
C ALA A 434 14.90 -7.32 41.08
N THR A 435 14.32 -6.99 39.92
CA THR A 435 13.78 -5.65 39.64
C THR A 435 12.59 -5.34 40.55
N LYS A 436 11.69 -6.30 40.79
CA LYS A 436 10.55 -6.15 41.70
C LYS A 436 11.00 -6.00 43.16
N ALA A 437 12.02 -6.76 43.59
CA ALA A 437 12.60 -6.64 44.92
C ALA A 437 13.27 -5.27 45.11
N LYS A 438 13.98 -4.77 44.09
CA LYS A 438 14.61 -3.45 44.12
C LYS A 438 13.58 -2.31 44.09
N LEU A 439 12.45 -2.50 43.40
CA LEU A 439 11.32 -1.58 43.43
C LEU A 439 10.65 -1.57 44.81
N ALA A 440 10.45 -2.73 45.42
CA ALA A 440 9.89 -2.85 46.78
C ALA A 440 10.83 -2.28 47.85
N GLU A 441 12.15 -2.39 47.66
CA GLU A 441 13.15 -1.75 48.51
C GLU A 441 13.13 -0.23 48.36
N LEU A 442 12.99 0.29 47.13
CA LEU A 442 12.80 1.72 46.86
C LEU A 442 11.48 2.25 47.42
N GLU A 443 10.40 1.45 47.40
CA GLU A 443 9.13 1.78 48.04
C GLU A 443 9.21 1.77 49.56
N ARG A 444 10.04 0.89 50.17
CA ARG A 444 10.33 0.91 51.62
C ARG A 444 11.22 2.08 52.03
N LEU A 445 12.08 2.55 51.13
CA LEU A 445 12.94 3.72 51.33
C LEU A 445 12.25 5.03 50.96
N ARG A 446 11.02 4.98 50.43
CA ARG A 446 10.19 6.16 50.17
C ARG A 446 9.78 6.76 51.52
N PRO A 447 10.14 8.01 51.83
CA PRO A 447 9.70 8.66 53.06
C PRO A 447 8.17 8.69 53.09
N GLN A 448 7.56 8.24 54.19
CA GLN A 448 6.13 8.38 54.40
C GLN A 448 5.81 9.86 54.58
N VAL A 449 5.17 10.45 53.58
CA VAL A 449 4.56 11.78 53.70
C VAL A 449 3.20 11.56 54.32
N ASP A 450 3.16 11.57 55.65
CA ASP A 450 1.92 11.52 56.41
C ASP A 450 1.15 12.83 56.26
N SER A 451 -0.11 12.69 55.88
CA SER A 451 -1.06 13.77 55.72
C SER A 451 -1.41 14.40 57.07
N LYS A 452 -1.02 15.67 57.29
CA LYS A 452 -1.88 16.79 57.77
C LYS A 452 -1.03 17.98 58.27
N ASN A 453 -0.95 19.03 57.41
CA ASN A 453 -0.64 20.47 57.63
C ASN A 453 0.59 20.87 58.49
N THR A 454 1.52 21.76 58.11
CA THR A 454 1.48 23.03 57.34
C THR A 454 2.88 23.37 56.77
N PHE A 455 2.90 24.27 55.78
CA PHE A 455 4.03 24.82 55.00
C PHE A 455 5.25 25.37 55.76
N LEU A 456 6.44 25.23 55.16
CA LEU A 456 7.47 26.26 54.85
C LEU A 456 8.53 25.67 53.88
N PRO A 457 9.23 26.45 53.03
CA PRO A 457 8.93 27.77 52.52
C PRO A 457 8.89 27.84 50.98
N SER A 458 8.29 28.92 50.50
CA SER A 458 8.66 29.65 49.30
C SER A 458 10.17 29.55 49.01
N SER A 459 10.53 29.65 47.71
CA SER A 459 11.74 30.40 47.33
C SER A 459 11.94 31.56 48.32
N PRO A 460 13.15 31.74 48.87
CA PRO A 460 13.39 32.53 50.08
C PRO A 460 12.66 33.86 49.99
N TYR A 461 11.74 34.11 50.93
CA TYR A 461 11.45 35.41 51.54
C TYR A 461 10.18 35.27 52.42
N GLN A 462 10.42 34.99 53.71
CA GLN A 462 9.76 35.62 54.88
C GLN A 462 8.22 35.47 55.02
N ALA A 463 7.70 34.66 55.94
CA ALA A 463 7.56 34.90 57.39
C ALA A 463 6.56 36.03 57.74
N ALA A 464 5.36 35.66 58.23
CA ALA A 464 4.77 36.19 59.48
C ALA A 464 3.30 35.78 59.70
N TRP A 465 3.06 35.07 60.81
CA TRP A 465 1.89 35.15 61.71
C TRP A 465 0.51 34.65 61.23
N GLY A 466 -0.04 33.69 61.99
CA GLY A 466 -1.25 32.94 61.68
C GLY A 466 -2.54 33.51 62.27
N LEU A 467 -3.65 32.79 62.02
CA LEU A 467 -4.77 32.46 62.91
C LEU A 467 -5.85 31.69 62.13
N ASN A 468 -6.66 30.94 62.87
CA ASN A 468 -7.72 30.02 62.44
C ASN A 468 -8.93 30.71 61.78
N GLU A 469 -9.79 29.85 61.20
CA GLU A 469 -11.25 29.95 61.01
C GLU A 469 -11.76 30.09 59.55
N THR A 470 -12.55 29.09 59.13
CA THR A 470 -13.65 29.19 58.15
C THR A 470 -14.87 29.87 58.81
N PRO A 471 -15.95 30.33 58.12
CA PRO A 471 -16.35 30.11 56.72
C PRO A 471 -16.96 31.37 56.03
N SER A 472 -17.56 31.15 54.86
CA SER A 472 -18.67 31.92 54.26
C SER A 472 -18.37 33.02 53.25
N GLU A 473 -19.20 32.96 52.21
CA GLU A 473 -19.84 34.05 51.47
C GLU A 473 -18.99 35.07 50.70
N SER A 474 -19.34 35.12 49.42
CA SER A 474 -18.95 36.06 48.36
C SER A 474 -19.38 37.52 48.64
N PRO A 475 -19.23 38.42 47.64
CA PRO A 475 -18.14 39.35 47.31
C PRO A 475 -18.44 40.78 47.90
N PRO A 476 -17.62 41.86 47.74
CA PRO A 476 -17.62 42.65 46.51
C PRO A 476 -16.32 43.46 46.21
N ALA A 477 -16.34 44.07 45.03
CA ALA A 477 -15.75 45.35 44.61
C ALA A 477 -15.13 46.22 45.73
N SER A 478 -14.02 46.94 45.55
CA SER A 478 -13.80 47.99 44.55
C SER A 478 -12.63 48.86 45.05
N LEU A 479 -11.87 49.45 44.12
CA LEU A 479 -11.23 50.79 44.23
C LEU A 479 -10.07 50.89 45.27
N ASP A 480 -8.92 51.49 45.02
CA ASP A 480 -8.61 52.54 44.06
C ASP A 480 -7.10 52.82 44.03
N PHE A 481 -6.65 53.34 42.87
CA PHE A 481 -5.69 54.43 42.63
C PHE A 481 -4.35 54.51 43.43
N GLN A 482 -3.22 54.89 42.85
CA GLN A 482 -3.01 55.86 41.78
C GLN A 482 -1.55 55.75 41.29
N ASP A 483 -1.35 56.09 40.02
CA ASP A 483 -0.23 56.90 39.51
C ASP A 483 1.18 56.30 39.39
N PHE A 484 1.94 56.45 38.30
CA PHE A 484 1.84 57.06 36.96
C PHE A 484 2.87 56.24 36.13
N ASP A 485 2.92 56.09 34.81
CA ASP A 485 2.06 56.28 33.63
C ASP A 485 3.04 56.20 32.44
N PHE A 486 2.46 56.16 31.24
CA PHE A 486 3.05 56.25 29.89
C PHE A 486 3.63 55.00 29.25
N ALA A 487 3.19 54.56 28.07
CA ALA A 487 1.90 54.54 27.37
C ALA A 487 2.20 53.86 26.01
N LEU A 488 1.27 53.01 25.56
CA LEU A 488 1.19 52.42 24.22
C LEU A 488 0.65 53.47 23.21
N PRO A 489 0.35 53.13 21.93
CA PRO A 489 -0.89 52.39 21.69
C PRO A 489 -0.80 51.25 20.65
N THR A 490 -1.52 50.20 21.01
CA THR A 490 -2.11 49.13 20.21
C THR A 490 -3.34 49.59 19.42
N ASN A 491 -3.69 48.79 18.39
CA ASN A 491 -5.00 48.24 17.97
C ASN A 491 -6.31 49.06 18.21
N GLU A 492 -7.43 48.93 17.50
CA GLU A 492 -8.25 47.76 17.15
C GLU A 492 -9.36 48.24 16.17
N GLU A 493 -10.03 47.33 15.46
CA GLU A 493 -11.43 46.99 15.80
C GLU A 493 -11.99 45.84 14.96
N ASN A 494 -12.78 45.02 15.66
CA ASN A 494 -13.39 43.74 15.29
C ASN A 494 -14.79 43.90 14.68
N SER A 495 -15.23 42.89 13.92
CA SER A 495 -16.51 42.14 14.12
C SER A 495 -16.79 41.27 12.88
N VAL A 496 -16.68 39.95 12.97
CA VAL A 496 -17.72 38.96 13.31
C VAL A 496 -18.90 38.93 12.33
N LEU A 497 -18.99 37.85 11.54
CA LEU A 497 -20.16 36.99 11.36
C LEU A 497 -19.73 35.69 10.65
N ASP A 498 -20.13 34.55 11.22
CA ASP A 498 -19.92 33.17 10.72
C ASP A 498 -21.28 32.62 10.18
N PRO A 499 -21.46 31.35 9.80
CA PRO A 499 -21.63 30.90 8.41
C PRO A 499 -22.97 30.14 8.19
N HIS A 500 -23.15 29.64 6.96
CA HIS A 500 -24.20 28.71 6.49
C HIS A 500 -25.61 29.25 6.19
N GLN A 501 -26.01 29.07 4.92
CA GLN A 501 -27.27 28.47 4.42
C GLN A 501 -27.33 28.75 2.90
N TRP A 502 -27.83 27.91 1.98
CA TRP A 502 -28.10 26.48 1.84
C TRP A 502 -28.57 26.33 0.36
N TYR A 503 -28.23 25.19 -0.27
CA TYR A 503 -28.88 24.53 -1.43
C TYR A 503 -29.10 25.22 -2.80
N SER A 504 -28.36 24.68 -3.79
CA SER A 504 -28.82 23.99 -5.02
C SER A 504 -29.86 24.56 -6.01
N LEU A 505 -29.49 24.37 -7.29
CA LEU A 505 -30.26 24.17 -8.54
C LEU A 505 -30.81 25.40 -9.29
N GLY A 506 -30.43 25.50 -10.58
CA GLY A 506 -31.23 26.22 -11.59
C GLY A 506 -30.44 26.97 -12.67
N GLU A 507 -30.16 26.27 -13.78
CA GLU A 507 -30.28 26.72 -15.19
C GLU A 507 -29.61 28.01 -15.74
N SER A 508 -28.88 27.79 -16.85
CA SER A 508 -28.78 28.60 -18.09
C SER A 508 -28.25 30.06 -18.11
N LEU A 509 -27.10 30.21 -18.80
CA LEU A 509 -26.53 31.32 -19.64
C LEU A 509 -27.52 32.38 -20.21
N PRO A 510 -27.11 33.55 -20.81
CA PRO A 510 -25.81 34.27 -20.99
C PRO A 510 -26.00 35.83 -20.79
N PRO A 511 -25.36 36.83 -21.49
CA PRO A 511 -24.10 36.96 -22.24
C PRO A 511 -23.20 38.18 -21.85
N ASN A 512 -22.01 38.22 -22.47
CA ASN A 512 -21.07 39.33 -22.64
C ASN A 512 -21.65 40.77 -22.68
N THR A 513 -20.95 41.69 -22.00
CA THR A 513 -20.63 43.02 -22.54
C THR A 513 -19.28 43.51 -22.02
N SER A 514 -18.38 43.71 -22.98
CA SER A 514 -17.05 44.34 -22.92
C SER A 514 -17.09 45.85 -22.61
N GLY A 515 -16.00 46.39 -22.05
CA GLY A 515 -15.68 47.82 -22.19
C GLY A 515 -14.66 48.39 -21.21
N ASP A 516 -13.37 48.19 -21.48
CA ASP A 516 -12.25 48.91 -20.88
C ASP A 516 -12.17 50.39 -21.33
N TYR A 517 -11.66 51.27 -20.46
CA TYR A 517 -10.99 52.55 -20.77
C TYR A 517 -10.14 52.90 -19.51
N ILE A 518 -8.86 53.30 -19.55
CA ILE A 518 -8.20 54.41 -20.23
C ILE A 518 -6.66 54.23 -20.21
N GLY A 519 -5.97 54.56 -21.31
CA GLY A 519 -4.50 54.64 -21.42
C GLY A 519 -3.95 56.09 -21.51
N THR A 520 -2.63 56.25 -21.66
CA THR A 520 -1.96 57.52 -22.07
C THR A 520 -0.70 57.28 -22.95
N THR A 521 -0.34 58.25 -23.81
CA THR A 521 0.52 58.22 -25.05
C THR A 521 1.90 58.99 -24.98
N ALA A 522 3.00 58.69 -25.75
CA ALA A 522 4.36 59.37 -25.70
C ALA A 522 5.32 59.44 -26.98
N SER A 523 6.19 60.51 -27.12
CA SER A 523 7.16 61.24 -28.13
C SER A 523 6.93 62.20 -29.44
N SER A 524 6.81 63.55 -29.44
CA SER A 524 7.03 64.36 -30.70
C SER A 524 7.86 65.58 -30.37
N VAL A 525 9.12 65.44 -30.77
CA VAL A 525 10.13 66.46 -31.07
C VAL A 525 10.01 67.72 -30.25
N ASP A 526 10.83 67.76 -29.19
CA ASP A 526 11.34 68.94 -28.50
C ASP A 526 10.41 70.15 -28.52
N GLU A 527 9.37 70.06 -27.71
CA GLU A 527 9.46 70.55 -26.35
C GLU A 527 8.94 69.43 -25.45
N THR A 528 9.81 68.56 -24.93
CA THR A 528 9.43 67.58 -23.90
C THR A 528 8.12 66.78 -24.19
N SER A 529 8.18 65.64 -24.91
CA SER A 529 7.16 64.53 -24.96
C SER A 529 6.17 64.41 -26.19
N ARG A 530 5.64 63.18 -26.47
CA ARG A 530 4.42 62.68 -27.28
C ARG A 530 4.33 62.21 -28.82
N ARG A 531 4.48 60.89 -29.19
CA ARG A 531 4.76 60.13 -30.48
C ARG A 531 3.64 59.14 -30.60
N HIS A 532 3.36 58.91 -31.86
CA HIS A 532 2.07 58.54 -32.36
C HIS A 532 1.82 57.03 -32.26
N ARG A 533 0.53 56.68 -32.12
CA ARG A 533 -0.02 55.39 -32.53
C ARG A 533 -1.25 55.65 -33.41
N ALA A 534 -1.25 55.12 -34.63
CA ALA A 534 -2.42 54.86 -35.43
C ALA A 534 -2.34 53.41 -35.99
N LYS A 535 -3.43 52.66 -35.79
CA LYS A 535 -4.03 51.56 -36.59
C LYS A 535 -3.26 50.22 -36.83
N LEU A 536 -3.68 49.21 -36.06
CA LEU A 536 -4.13 47.81 -36.35
C LEU A 536 -4.16 47.36 -37.84
N THR A 537 -3.86 46.11 -38.27
CA THR A 537 -4.02 44.71 -37.74
C THR A 537 -3.06 43.73 -38.48
N PRO A 538 -3.02 42.39 -38.21
CA PRO A 538 -2.97 41.64 -36.94
C PRO A 538 -1.78 40.64 -36.91
N GLN A 539 -1.09 40.47 -35.78
CA GLN A 539 -0.12 39.38 -35.62
C GLN A 539 -0.03 38.91 -34.16
N ASN A 540 -0.05 37.57 -34.02
CA ASN A 540 0.44 36.75 -32.90
C ASN A 540 1.39 37.46 -31.96
N GLN A 541 1.13 37.40 -30.65
CA GLN A 541 2.09 37.80 -29.61
C GLN A 541 1.89 37.04 -28.29
N PRO A 542 2.95 36.88 -27.47
CA PRO A 542 3.57 35.57 -27.26
C PRO A 542 3.74 35.19 -25.78
N HIS A 543 3.74 33.89 -25.48
CA HIS A 543 4.12 33.39 -24.16
C HIS A 543 5.66 33.41 -23.99
N THR A 544 6.14 34.44 -23.29
CA THR A 544 7.41 34.57 -22.53
C THR A 544 8.66 33.82 -23.05
N ARG A 545 9.41 34.46 -23.95
CA ARG A 545 10.80 34.11 -24.32
C ARG A 545 11.77 34.51 -23.20
N SER A 546 12.51 33.54 -22.65
CA SER A 546 13.68 33.80 -21.79
C SER A 546 14.87 34.33 -22.60
N LYS A 547 15.47 35.43 -22.15
CA LYS A 547 16.61 36.10 -22.80
C LYS A 547 17.92 35.34 -22.54
N SER A 548 18.22 34.34 -23.38
CA SER A 548 19.57 34.01 -23.88
C SER A 548 19.66 32.67 -24.63
N SER A 549 18.66 31.77 -24.53
CA SER A 549 18.67 30.45 -25.19
C SER A 549 17.53 30.20 -26.17
N GLY A 550 16.53 31.09 -26.24
CA GLY A 550 15.34 30.91 -27.08
C GLY A 550 14.37 29.82 -26.61
N ARG A 551 14.68 29.12 -25.51
CA ARG A 551 13.86 28.02 -24.96
C ARG A 551 12.54 28.54 -24.37
N SER A 552 11.44 27.91 -24.77
CA SER A 552 10.12 28.11 -24.16
C SER A 552 9.97 27.34 -22.84
N ALA A 553 8.96 27.67 -22.04
CA ALA A 553 8.62 26.91 -20.83
C ALA A 553 8.44 25.41 -21.12
N LEU A 554 7.90 25.07 -22.30
CA LEU A 554 7.67 23.69 -22.71
C LEU A 554 8.98 22.94 -22.99
N HIS A 555 10.05 23.61 -23.43
CA HIS A 555 11.38 22.99 -23.56
C HIS A 555 11.95 22.58 -22.20
N LEU A 556 11.78 23.43 -21.18
CA LEU A 556 12.29 23.18 -19.84
C LEU A 556 11.49 22.08 -19.14
N ALA A 557 10.16 22.09 -19.30
CA ALA A 557 9.30 21.03 -18.79
C ALA A 557 9.60 19.69 -19.46
N ALA A 558 9.79 19.68 -20.79
CA ALA A 558 10.10 18.46 -21.53
C ALA A 558 11.49 17.89 -21.21
N ALA A 559 12.51 18.75 -21.06
CA ALA A 559 13.86 18.34 -20.68
C ALA A 559 13.98 17.87 -19.21
N SER A 560 13.01 18.18 -18.36
CA SER A 560 12.98 17.73 -16.96
C SER A 560 12.10 16.50 -16.73
N GLY A 561 11.40 16.02 -17.76
CA GLY A 561 10.42 14.94 -17.64
C GLY A 561 9.20 15.31 -16.80
N ASN A 562 8.92 16.60 -16.55
CA ASN A 562 7.82 17.00 -15.68
C ASN A 562 6.48 16.96 -16.44
N ILE A 563 5.83 15.80 -16.39
CA ILE A 563 4.59 15.49 -17.09
C ILE A 563 3.49 16.51 -16.78
N GLU A 564 3.31 16.88 -15.51
CA GLU A 564 2.22 17.79 -15.11
C GLU A 564 2.46 19.22 -15.60
N CYS A 565 3.71 19.68 -15.61
CA CYS A 565 4.03 20.96 -16.25
C CYS A 565 3.84 20.91 -17.77
N VAL A 566 4.21 19.81 -18.44
CA VAL A 566 3.98 19.63 -19.88
C VAL A 566 2.47 19.64 -20.18
N ARG A 567 1.68 18.89 -19.41
CA ARG A 567 0.22 18.84 -19.52
C ARG A 567 -0.41 20.21 -19.36
N ALA A 568 -0.08 20.92 -18.29
CA ALA A 568 -0.60 22.26 -18.04
C ALA A 568 -0.26 23.24 -19.17
N LEU A 569 0.98 23.19 -19.69
CA LEU A 569 1.41 24.06 -20.79
C LEU A 569 0.67 23.73 -22.10
N LEU A 570 0.46 22.45 -22.41
CA LEU A 570 -0.28 22.04 -23.61
C LEU A 570 -1.77 22.42 -23.52
N THR A 571 -2.40 22.28 -22.34
CA THR A 571 -3.77 22.74 -22.09
C THR A 571 -3.93 24.25 -22.29
N HIS A 572 -2.87 25.02 -22.07
CA HIS A 572 -2.83 26.46 -22.35
C HIS A 572 -2.23 26.80 -23.73
N ASN A 573 -2.37 25.90 -24.71
CA ASN A 573 -1.98 26.10 -26.10
C ASN A 573 -0.50 26.47 -26.30
N ALA A 574 0.42 25.94 -25.47
CA ALA A 574 1.84 26.08 -25.73
C ALA A 574 2.22 25.45 -27.07
N ASP A 575 3.02 26.16 -27.86
CA ASP A 575 3.51 25.66 -29.14
C ASP A 575 4.51 24.50 -28.93
N MET A 576 4.03 23.30 -29.24
CA MET A 576 4.76 22.03 -29.13
C MET A 576 5.88 21.85 -30.16
N ASN A 577 5.89 22.66 -31.23
CA ASN A 577 6.93 22.67 -32.25
C ASN A 577 7.76 23.97 -32.19
N ALA A 578 7.60 24.78 -31.13
CA ALA A 578 8.42 25.97 -30.92
C ALA A 578 9.89 25.60 -30.94
N THR A 579 10.72 26.38 -31.65
CA THR A 579 12.15 26.12 -31.74
C THR A 579 12.95 27.06 -30.83
N ASP A 580 13.97 26.51 -30.17
CA ASP A 580 14.97 27.29 -29.46
C ASP A 580 16.04 27.88 -30.42
N ALA A 581 17.06 28.55 -29.88
CA ALA A 581 18.09 29.18 -30.71
C ALA A 581 18.92 28.21 -31.58
N LEU A 582 18.86 26.90 -31.29
CA LEU A 582 19.52 25.84 -32.04
C LEU A 582 18.57 25.11 -33.01
N GLY A 583 17.33 25.59 -33.15
CA GLY A 583 16.32 24.94 -33.98
C GLY A 583 15.69 23.72 -33.28
N ARG A 584 15.96 23.50 -31.99
CA ARG A 584 15.46 22.34 -31.25
C ARG A 584 14.05 22.58 -30.77
N THR A 585 13.21 21.56 -30.91
CA THR A 585 11.83 21.55 -30.36
C THR A 585 11.81 21.00 -28.92
N PRO A 586 10.70 21.10 -28.18
CA PRO A 586 10.54 20.42 -26.89
C PRO A 586 10.83 18.92 -26.95
N LEU A 587 10.52 18.27 -28.09
CA LEU A 587 10.82 16.86 -28.29
C LEU A 587 12.33 16.58 -28.42
N HIS A 588 13.09 17.49 -29.06
CA HIS A 588 14.57 17.42 -29.05
C HIS A 588 15.13 17.64 -27.63
N ALA A 589 14.52 18.55 -26.85
CA ALA A 589 14.93 18.80 -25.48
C ALA A 589 14.69 17.58 -24.58
N CYS A 590 13.55 16.90 -24.76
CA CYS A 590 13.25 15.63 -24.11
C CYS A 590 14.21 14.52 -24.55
N ALA A 591 14.48 14.39 -25.86
CA ALA A 591 15.43 13.40 -26.40
C ALA A 591 16.87 13.63 -25.91
N ALA A 592 17.27 14.88 -25.68
CA ALA A 592 18.61 15.21 -25.19
C ALA A 592 18.83 14.87 -23.71
N ALA A 593 17.77 14.95 -22.89
CA ALA A 593 17.85 14.79 -21.44
C ALA A 593 17.24 13.46 -20.91
N GLY A 594 16.51 12.75 -21.76
CA GLY A 594 15.60 11.69 -21.32
C GLY A 594 16.25 10.40 -20.88
N ASN A 595 16.32 10.20 -19.56
CA ASN A 595 16.86 8.99 -18.93
C ASN A 595 15.88 8.32 -17.94
N THR A 596 14.60 8.72 -17.93
CA THR A 596 13.56 8.18 -17.04
C THR A 596 12.29 7.81 -17.81
N ALA A 597 11.42 7.01 -17.18
CA ALA A 597 10.10 6.68 -17.73
C ALA A 597 9.20 7.93 -17.93
N ASP A 598 9.40 8.98 -17.14
CA ASP A 598 8.63 10.22 -17.28
C ASP A 598 8.89 10.92 -18.61
N HIS A 599 10.12 10.82 -19.13
CA HIS A 599 10.47 11.35 -20.45
C HIS A 599 9.78 10.57 -21.57
N VAL A 600 9.53 9.27 -21.39
CA VAL A 600 8.72 8.48 -22.34
C VAL A 600 7.27 8.96 -22.35
N SER A 601 6.70 9.23 -21.17
CA SER A 601 5.36 9.81 -21.05
C SER A 601 5.27 11.21 -21.65
N VAL A 602 6.30 12.04 -21.50
CA VAL A 602 6.38 13.35 -22.15
C VAL A 602 6.47 13.22 -23.66
N VAL A 603 7.27 12.29 -24.20
CA VAL A 603 7.33 12.01 -25.65
C VAL A 603 5.95 11.62 -26.17
N GLN A 604 5.29 10.68 -25.50
CA GLN A 604 3.95 10.23 -25.88
C GLN A 604 2.94 11.39 -25.86
N MET A 605 2.93 12.18 -24.78
CA MET A 605 2.04 13.33 -24.63
C MET A 605 2.27 14.41 -25.70
N LEU A 606 3.53 14.74 -26.01
CA LEU A 606 3.85 15.70 -27.05
C LEU A 606 3.37 15.21 -28.43
N ILE A 607 3.56 13.93 -28.74
CA ILE A 607 3.18 13.32 -30.02
C ILE A 607 1.66 13.23 -30.16
N GLU A 608 0.96 12.80 -29.13
CA GLU A 608 -0.51 12.75 -29.10
C GLU A 608 -1.15 14.12 -29.30
N ASN A 609 -0.47 15.19 -28.85
CA ASN A 609 -0.92 16.55 -29.05
C ASN A 609 -0.51 17.14 -30.41
N GLY A 610 0.24 16.41 -31.24
CA GLY A 610 0.61 16.81 -32.61
C GLY A 610 2.03 17.35 -32.78
N ALA A 611 2.94 17.10 -31.84
CA ALA A 611 4.35 17.43 -32.03
C ALA A 611 4.92 16.60 -33.19
N SER A 612 5.74 17.24 -34.05
CA SER A 612 6.34 16.54 -35.18
C SER A 612 7.67 15.88 -34.76
N PRO A 613 7.77 14.54 -34.84
CA PRO A 613 9.01 13.83 -34.51
C PRO A 613 10.08 13.90 -35.60
N THR A 614 9.76 14.48 -36.76
CA THR A 614 10.65 14.51 -37.94
C THR A 614 11.32 15.86 -38.14
N LEU A 615 10.99 16.87 -37.33
CA LEU A 615 11.66 18.17 -37.41
C LEU A 615 13.14 18.03 -37.08
N LYS A 616 13.98 18.77 -37.79
CA LYS A 616 15.43 18.77 -37.61
C LYS A 616 15.88 20.06 -36.97
N ASP A 617 16.85 19.97 -36.07
CA ASP A 617 17.54 21.13 -35.52
C ASP A 617 18.49 21.76 -36.55
N HIS A 618 19.16 22.87 -36.20
CA HIS A 618 20.07 23.57 -37.12
C HIS A 618 21.29 22.75 -37.55
N THR A 619 21.58 21.62 -36.89
CA THR A 619 22.64 20.68 -37.28
C THR A 619 22.14 19.57 -38.20
N GLY A 620 20.84 19.58 -38.53
CA GLY A 620 20.21 18.54 -39.34
C GLY A 620 19.76 17.33 -38.52
N MET A 621 19.91 17.33 -37.19
CA MET A 621 19.55 16.20 -36.34
C MET A 621 18.09 16.28 -35.90
N GLY A 622 17.32 15.22 -36.15
CA GLY A 622 16.01 15.02 -35.54
C GLY A 622 16.08 14.48 -34.09
N PRO A 623 14.96 14.45 -33.33
CA PRO A 623 14.92 13.96 -31.96
C PRO A 623 15.47 12.54 -31.79
N LEU A 624 15.21 11.66 -32.76
CA LEU A 624 15.71 10.28 -32.75
C LEU A 624 17.26 10.22 -32.76
N HIS A 625 17.89 11.04 -33.61
CA HIS A 625 19.35 11.13 -33.69
C HIS A 625 19.95 11.65 -32.39
N ILE A 626 19.30 12.63 -31.76
CA ILE A 626 19.75 13.18 -30.47
C ILE A 626 19.61 12.13 -29.36
N ALA A 627 18.51 11.37 -29.33
CA ALA A 627 18.34 10.29 -28.35
C ALA A 627 19.43 9.22 -28.50
N ALA A 628 19.76 8.85 -29.74
CA ALA A 628 20.83 7.89 -30.04
C ALA A 628 22.22 8.44 -29.67
N GLU A 629 22.53 9.69 -30.02
CA GLU A 629 23.80 10.35 -29.67
C GLU A 629 24.02 10.39 -28.15
N ARG A 630 22.94 10.55 -27.38
CA ARG A 630 22.98 10.69 -25.91
C ARG A 630 22.88 9.37 -25.15
N GLY A 631 22.63 8.25 -25.82
CA GLY A 631 22.42 6.94 -25.17
C GLY A 631 21.13 6.86 -24.36
N ASN A 632 20.10 7.59 -24.79
CA ASN A 632 18.81 7.68 -24.10
C ASN A 632 17.85 6.59 -24.61
N ASP A 633 18.14 5.33 -24.26
CA ASP A 633 17.51 4.13 -24.82
C ASP A 633 15.98 4.13 -24.71
N LEU A 634 15.42 4.58 -23.58
CA LEU A 634 13.97 4.62 -23.37
C LEU A 634 13.24 5.59 -24.31
N VAL A 635 13.82 6.78 -24.52
CA VAL A 635 13.25 7.78 -25.44
C VAL A 635 13.48 7.37 -26.90
N LEU A 636 14.63 6.74 -27.18
CA LEU A 636 14.92 6.17 -28.50
C LEU A 636 13.89 5.10 -28.89
N GLU A 637 13.63 4.13 -28.01
CA GLU A 637 12.61 3.09 -28.22
C GLU A 637 11.21 3.69 -28.40
N ALA A 638 10.86 4.71 -27.61
CA ALA A 638 9.57 5.39 -27.72
C ALA A 638 9.39 6.03 -29.11
N LEU A 639 10.41 6.73 -29.61
CA LEU A 639 10.38 7.37 -30.93
C LEU A 639 10.33 6.34 -32.08
N ILE A 640 11.06 5.21 -31.98
CA ILE A 640 10.99 4.11 -32.96
C ILE A 640 9.57 3.52 -33.01
N ARG A 641 8.95 3.31 -31.85
CA ARG A 641 7.60 2.74 -31.74
C ARG A 641 6.51 3.63 -32.36
N ILE A 642 6.75 4.94 -32.41
CA ILE A 642 5.87 5.92 -33.08
C ILE A 642 6.00 5.85 -34.62
N GLY A 643 6.94 5.06 -35.14
CA GLY A 643 7.13 4.86 -36.58
C GLY A 643 8.04 5.90 -37.24
N VAL A 644 8.91 6.55 -36.46
CA VAL A 644 9.94 7.44 -37.01
C VAL A 644 10.94 6.60 -37.81
N ASP A 645 11.20 6.97 -39.06
CA ASP A 645 12.17 6.28 -39.90
C ASP A 645 13.57 6.38 -39.28
N VAL A 646 14.13 5.23 -38.92
CA VAL A 646 15.45 5.09 -38.31
C VAL A 646 16.59 5.49 -39.24
N ASN A 647 16.33 5.57 -40.55
CA ASN A 647 17.31 5.97 -41.57
C ASN A 647 17.13 7.42 -42.05
N ALA A 648 16.28 8.21 -41.41
CA ALA A 648 15.98 9.56 -41.84
C ALA A 648 17.17 10.53 -41.67
N LEU A 649 18.07 10.58 -42.65
CA LEU A 649 19.23 11.49 -42.71
C LEU A 649 18.81 12.94 -42.86
#